data_AF-A0A4W5LT64-F1
#
_entry.id   AF-A0A4W5LT64-F1
#
_cell.length_a   1.000
_cell.length_b   1.000
_cell.length_c   1.000
_cell.angle_alpha   90.00
_cell.angle_beta   90.00
_cell.angle_gamma   90.00
#
_symmetry.space_group_name_H-M   'P 1'
#
loop_
_entity.id
_entity.type
_entity.pdbx_description
1 polymer ?
#
loop_
_entity_poly.entity_id
_entity_poly.type
_entity_poly.pdbx_seq_one_letter_code
_entity_poly.pdbx_strand_id
1 'polypeptide(L)'
;MHCMKTSVSLECCFCTPSGTAPLTPLQDPCENVKCREKEECTKGVCVHISKATCRAVGDPHYLTFDGERFDFQGTCSYVMATVVKSEPGLVPFTVLTKNNHRGNKRVSFVRKVSFSVYGLTVVISTHKGKVEVNGENVYLPVTLAGGNLTVVYSGSYAVLKTNFGLKVMYDWNMKFYITVPSSYFRTLGGLCGNYNGDHNDEFTNPKGNKESTVVKFAQSWRAEDGDLLCHDDCQGECPSCTPALQQKYKGEKLCGLLAKKDGSFASCHNVLDPGMFMDNCVYDVCINEGIYEFLCENMKSYNDACLAEGVKMSPEWRTITGCSLECPSNSYYEACGTACPASCSDPDAEAKCKEPCVETCQCNKGFVLSGDKCVSKESCGCSYEGRYYPSGMKFWEDDKCTKQCECNPGTAKVECKATACKKSEVCGLQSGKRDCYPTSYATCQGSGDPHYRTFDGKRFDFQGTCTYVLSKLVSKDDKSLAPFEVLVKNQHRGRNTAVSYTKTVTVIVFKNIITMSRDNPGKVLVNNQYVNLPFDVEDGQLSIFRSGYFGMVKTKFGLTLKFNWNSHVSLTLPSSYSDLIGGLCGNWNGQRNDDFLKPDKSPANTPTVFGDSWKVGNDPDCSSDCDGKKCPTCDHSLMLDYQTGKYCGRITDKNGPFKHCHAKVDPTEYYEDCVFDMCLYRGHASALCNALSTYTSACQDAPAKVEQWRSDSFCPSSCKANSHYEVCASGCPQTCSGLDEPESCENTLCTEGCVCNDGFILSDSDCVMLAECGCIHQGQYFQMGQVFFPNGQCKERCVCKKDGHVECNVKFACGSNEKCQVQDGVQACVPMSTGTCHVSGARRFHSFDGSCFSLHGDCVYKMSEVVDKDGSMAPFVVSVQQLTKMDDAMVTRRVEIQAYKYKISMSPRVIWEITVVFCLDLFISVLKSST
;
A
#
# COMPACT_ATOMS: atom_id res chain seq x y z
N MET A 1 -76.30 12.56 -51.21
CA MET A 1 -76.34 12.87 -49.76
C MET A 1 -74.97 13.43 -49.39
N HIS A 2 -74.83 14.75 -49.45
CA HIS A 2 -74.66 15.68 -48.30
C HIS A 2 -73.24 15.65 -47.72
N CYS A 3 -72.49 16.75 -47.57
CA CYS A 3 -72.63 18.15 -47.97
C CYS A 3 -71.30 18.86 -47.58
N MET A 4 -70.73 19.67 -48.48
CA MET A 4 -70.22 21.05 -48.23
C MET A 4 -69.06 21.28 -47.21
N LYS A 5 -68.10 22.20 -47.36
CA LYS A 5 -68.06 23.47 -48.11
C LYS A 5 -66.68 24.15 -47.97
N THR A 6 -66.20 24.79 -49.07
CA THR A 6 -65.58 26.14 -49.20
C THR A 6 -64.27 26.48 -48.45
N SER A 7 -63.35 27.35 -48.93
CA SER A 7 -63.53 28.63 -49.65
C SER A 7 -62.25 29.05 -50.42
N VAL A 8 -62.34 29.40 -51.70
CA VAL A 8 -62.38 30.77 -52.30
C VAL A 8 -61.03 31.52 -52.32
N SER A 9 -60.53 31.69 -53.55
CA SER A 9 -59.60 32.70 -54.03
C SER A 9 -60.30 34.05 -54.25
N LEU A 10 -59.74 35.14 -53.74
CA LEU A 10 -60.01 36.50 -54.24
C LEU A 10 -58.77 37.39 -54.04
N GLU A 11 -58.42 38.09 -55.12
CA GLU A 11 -57.38 39.11 -55.19
C GLU A 11 -57.72 40.35 -54.33
N CYS A 12 -56.69 40.94 -53.72
CA CYS A 12 -56.65 42.38 -53.47
C CYS A 12 -55.28 42.91 -53.89
N CYS A 13 -55.25 43.75 -54.94
CA CYS A 13 -54.17 44.69 -55.21
C CYS A 13 -54.02 45.65 -54.02
N PHE A 14 -52.79 46.08 -53.69
CA PHE A 14 -52.38 47.49 -53.73
C PHE A 14 -50.93 47.72 -53.28
N CYS A 15 -50.28 48.62 -54.01
CA CYS A 15 -49.15 49.50 -53.64
C CYS A 15 -47.77 48.88 -53.41
N THR A 16 -46.90 49.07 -54.41
CA THR A 16 -45.47 49.26 -54.20
C THR A 16 -45.19 50.49 -53.34
N PRO A 17 -44.28 50.39 -52.36
CA PRO A 17 -43.28 51.41 -52.13
C PRO A 17 -41.95 50.92 -52.69
N SER A 18 -41.40 51.73 -53.57
CA SER A 18 -40.01 51.74 -53.98
C SER A 18 -39.06 51.51 -52.79
N GLY A 19 -38.11 50.58 -52.95
CA GLY A 19 -36.92 50.51 -52.09
C GLY A 19 -36.73 49.17 -51.38
N THR A 20 -36.43 48.11 -52.13
CA THR A 20 -35.61 47.02 -51.58
C THR A 20 -34.30 47.04 -52.34
N ALA A 21 -33.23 47.36 -51.62
CA ALA A 21 -31.86 47.14 -52.08
C ALA A 21 -31.73 45.68 -52.53
N PRO A 22 -30.89 45.36 -53.54
CA PRO A 22 -30.60 43.98 -53.86
C PRO A 22 -30.09 43.31 -52.59
N LEU A 23 -30.73 42.20 -52.19
CA LEU A 23 -30.15 41.31 -51.19
C LEU A 23 -28.76 40.95 -51.71
N THR A 24 -27.73 41.52 -51.08
CA THR A 24 -26.36 41.05 -51.25
C THR A 24 -26.39 39.54 -51.04
N PRO A 25 -25.74 38.74 -51.91
CA PRO A 25 -25.59 37.32 -51.65
C PRO A 25 -25.05 37.19 -50.23
N LEU A 26 -25.69 36.36 -49.40
CA LEU A 26 -25.14 35.98 -48.11
C LEU A 26 -23.74 35.45 -48.41
N GLN A 27 -22.73 36.29 -48.14
CA GLN A 27 -21.35 35.97 -48.41
C GLN A 27 -21.07 34.67 -47.67
N ASP A 28 -20.60 33.64 -48.38
CA ASP A 28 -20.29 32.37 -47.74
C ASP A 28 -19.26 32.70 -46.65
N PRO A 29 -19.60 32.47 -45.36
CA PRO A 29 -18.71 32.81 -44.26
C PRO A 29 -17.38 32.04 -44.36
N CYS A 30 -17.29 31.01 -45.19
CA CYS A 30 -16.10 30.24 -45.49
C CYS A 30 -15.30 30.70 -46.72
N GLU A 31 -15.80 31.65 -47.50
CA GLU A 31 -15.18 32.10 -48.77
C GLU A 31 -13.73 32.57 -48.59
N ASN A 32 -13.43 33.19 -47.43
CA ASN A 32 -12.10 33.71 -47.10
C ASN A 32 -11.41 32.97 -45.95
N VAL A 33 -11.93 31.80 -45.55
CA VAL A 33 -11.39 31.03 -44.41
C VAL A 33 -10.52 29.88 -44.93
N LYS A 34 -9.22 29.94 -44.67
CA LYS A 34 -8.28 28.85 -44.98
C LYS A 34 -8.06 27.98 -43.73
N CYS A 35 -8.59 26.77 -43.75
CA CYS A 35 -8.42 25.80 -42.67
C CYS A 35 -7.14 24.97 -42.79
N ARG A 36 -6.72 24.36 -41.68
CA ARG A 36 -5.57 23.45 -41.65
C ARG A 36 -5.90 22.14 -42.38
N GLU A 37 -4.87 21.32 -42.56
CA GLU A 37 -5.07 19.97 -43.08
C GLU A 37 -6.02 19.19 -42.17
N LYS A 38 -6.95 18.41 -42.76
CA LYS A 38 -7.99 17.67 -42.04
C LYS A 38 -8.91 18.54 -41.17
N GLU A 39 -9.13 19.79 -41.58
CA GLU A 39 -10.22 20.64 -41.11
C GLU A 39 -11.12 21.04 -42.27
N GLU A 40 -12.39 21.31 -41.97
CA GLU A 40 -13.34 21.90 -42.91
C GLU A 40 -13.91 23.19 -42.32
N CYS A 41 -14.21 24.17 -43.18
CA CYS A 41 -14.88 25.39 -42.71
C CYS A 41 -16.38 25.13 -42.58
N THR A 42 -16.91 25.35 -41.38
CA THR A 42 -18.35 25.33 -41.11
C THR A 42 -18.75 26.67 -40.51
N LYS A 43 -19.65 27.41 -41.20
CA LYS A 43 -20.16 28.72 -40.75
C LYS A 43 -19.04 29.73 -40.41
N GLY A 44 -17.97 29.72 -41.20
CA GLY A 44 -16.82 30.62 -41.03
C GLY A 44 -15.80 30.21 -39.97
N VAL A 45 -15.94 29.01 -39.40
CA VAL A 45 -15.00 28.46 -38.40
C VAL A 45 -14.46 27.13 -38.88
N CYS A 46 -13.15 26.94 -38.77
CA CYS A 46 -12.51 25.66 -39.07
C CYS A 46 -12.81 24.64 -37.97
N VAL A 47 -13.33 23.49 -38.37
CA VAL A 47 -13.65 22.36 -37.48
C VAL A 47 -12.94 21.10 -37.96
N HIS A 48 -12.53 20.25 -37.02
CA HIS A 48 -11.90 18.97 -37.35
C HIS A 48 -12.91 18.04 -38.03
N ILE A 49 -12.46 17.29 -39.05
CA ILE A 49 -13.30 16.31 -39.75
C ILE A 49 -13.26 14.92 -39.12
N SER A 50 -12.29 14.65 -38.24
CA SER A 50 -12.10 13.34 -37.62
C SER A 50 -11.37 13.44 -36.27
N LYS A 51 -11.28 12.31 -35.56
CA LYS A 51 -10.51 12.14 -34.33
C LYS A 51 -9.71 10.84 -34.41
N ALA A 52 -8.57 10.80 -33.75
CA ALA A 52 -7.78 9.57 -33.59
C ALA A 52 -7.56 9.27 -32.10
N THR A 53 -7.46 7.99 -31.76
CA THR A 53 -7.27 7.52 -30.38
C THR A 53 -6.02 6.67 -30.27
N CYS A 54 -5.09 7.09 -29.42
CA CYS A 54 -3.97 6.31 -28.93
C CYS A 54 -4.36 5.63 -27.62
N ARG A 55 -3.81 4.45 -27.33
CA ARG A 55 -4.04 3.73 -26.06
C ARG A 55 -2.80 3.04 -25.52
N ALA A 56 -2.75 2.91 -24.20
CA ALA A 56 -1.88 2.00 -23.47
C ALA A 56 -2.78 1.18 -22.53
N VAL A 57 -2.84 -0.14 -22.73
CA VAL A 57 -3.74 -1.04 -21.99
C VAL A 57 -3.01 -2.32 -21.57
N GLY A 58 -3.35 -2.87 -20.41
CA GLY A 58 -2.73 -4.12 -19.95
C GLY A 58 -1.27 -3.93 -19.55
N ASP A 59 -0.43 -4.91 -19.89
CA ASP A 59 0.98 -5.03 -19.49
C ASP A 59 1.99 -4.61 -20.58
N PRO A 60 2.28 -3.31 -20.66
CA PRO A 60 1.45 -2.38 -21.40
C PRO A 60 1.57 -2.61 -22.91
N HIS A 61 0.41 -2.82 -23.53
CA HIS A 61 0.22 -2.87 -24.98
C HIS A 61 -0.14 -1.48 -25.50
N TYR A 62 0.62 -0.99 -26.47
CA TYR A 62 0.43 0.34 -27.05
C TYR A 62 -0.19 0.26 -28.45
N LEU A 63 -1.03 1.24 -28.76
CA LEU A 63 -1.51 1.52 -30.11
C LEU A 63 -1.40 3.02 -30.37
N THR A 64 -0.68 3.39 -31.43
CA THR A 64 -0.48 4.78 -31.84
C THR A 64 -1.72 5.39 -32.50
N PHE A 65 -1.70 6.69 -32.78
CA PHE A 65 -2.79 7.37 -33.48
C PHE A 65 -3.03 6.83 -34.89
N ASP A 66 -1.97 6.36 -35.57
CA ASP A 66 -2.03 5.83 -36.94
C ASP A 66 -2.12 4.30 -36.99
N GLY A 67 -2.30 3.66 -35.83
CA GLY A 67 -2.66 2.24 -35.71
C GLY A 67 -1.50 1.26 -35.54
N GLU A 68 -0.28 1.74 -35.32
CA GLU A 68 0.90 0.89 -35.10
C GLU A 68 0.88 0.29 -33.69
N ARG A 69 1.19 -1.01 -33.58
CA ARG A 69 1.17 -1.75 -32.31
C ARG A 69 2.58 -2.03 -31.82
N PHE A 70 2.79 -1.88 -30.53
CA PHE A 70 4.03 -2.30 -29.88
C PHE A 70 3.83 -2.56 -28.40
N ASP A 71 4.73 -3.37 -27.83
CA ASP A 71 4.79 -3.65 -26.41
C ASP A 71 6.05 -3.02 -25.84
N PHE A 72 5.96 -2.41 -24.66
CA PHE A 72 7.08 -1.70 -24.07
C PHE A 72 7.08 -1.78 -22.55
N GLN A 73 8.13 -2.38 -21.98
CA GLN A 73 8.22 -2.71 -20.56
C GLN A 73 9.08 -1.70 -19.77
N GLY A 74 8.84 -0.41 -19.97
CA GLY A 74 9.51 0.65 -19.22
C GLY A 74 8.73 1.06 -17.96
N THR A 75 9.45 1.49 -16.92
CA THR A 75 8.90 2.02 -15.65
C THR A 75 9.24 3.48 -15.39
N CYS A 76 9.84 4.18 -16.35
CA CYS A 76 10.06 5.61 -16.23
C CYS A 76 8.79 6.41 -16.57
N SER A 77 8.87 7.73 -16.45
CA SER A 77 7.89 8.64 -17.03
C SER A 77 8.16 8.81 -18.53
N TYR A 78 7.13 8.68 -19.36
CA TYR A 78 7.24 8.80 -20.82
C TYR A 78 6.24 9.80 -21.38
N VAL A 79 6.68 10.56 -22.39
CA VAL A 79 5.83 11.46 -23.16
C VAL A 79 4.96 10.64 -24.11
N MET A 80 3.67 10.55 -23.80
CA MET A 80 2.71 9.85 -24.65
C MET A 80 2.34 10.67 -25.86
N ALA A 81 1.98 11.93 -25.65
CA ALA A 81 1.66 12.87 -26.72
C ALA A 81 2.01 14.30 -26.29
N THR A 82 2.70 15.03 -27.15
CA THR A 82 3.01 16.45 -26.99
C THR A 82 2.94 17.16 -28.33
N VAL A 83 2.66 18.46 -28.30
CA VAL A 83 2.66 19.31 -29.50
C VAL A 83 4.10 19.70 -29.83
N VAL A 84 4.66 19.14 -30.91
CA VAL A 84 6.04 19.39 -31.35
C VAL A 84 6.13 20.49 -32.42
N LYS A 85 5.02 20.80 -33.10
CA LYS A 85 4.92 21.90 -34.05
C LYS A 85 3.78 22.84 -33.65
N SER A 86 4.12 24.06 -33.26
CA SER A 86 3.11 25.09 -32.97
C SER A 86 2.56 25.70 -34.25
N GLU A 87 1.24 25.73 -34.35
CA GLU A 87 0.51 26.48 -35.38
C GLU A 87 -0.48 27.47 -34.75
N PRO A 88 -0.80 28.59 -35.41
CA PRO A 88 -1.76 29.56 -34.90
C PRO A 88 -3.11 28.89 -34.55
N GLY A 89 -3.61 29.16 -33.34
CA GLY A 89 -4.90 28.64 -32.87
C GLY A 89 -4.87 27.19 -32.34
N LEU A 90 -3.74 26.49 -32.36
CA LEU A 90 -3.58 25.24 -31.60
C LEU A 90 -3.22 25.54 -30.15
N VAL A 91 -3.82 24.77 -29.24
CA VAL A 91 -3.48 24.83 -27.82
C VAL A 91 -2.36 23.82 -27.56
N PRO A 92 -1.19 24.24 -27.04
CA PRO A 92 -0.13 23.31 -26.68
C PRO A 92 -0.55 22.46 -25.48
N PHE A 93 -0.23 21.17 -25.51
CA PHE A 93 -0.44 20.26 -24.39
C PHE A 93 0.67 19.21 -24.32
N THR A 94 0.80 18.58 -23.16
CA THR A 94 1.66 17.40 -22.97
C THR A 94 0.94 16.39 -22.09
N VAL A 95 0.98 15.12 -22.49
CA VAL A 95 0.46 13.99 -21.71
C VAL A 95 1.61 13.04 -21.42
N LEU A 96 1.84 12.76 -20.14
CA LEU A 96 2.83 11.81 -19.66
C LEU A 96 2.15 10.62 -19.00
N THR A 97 2.75 9.45 -19.13
CA THR A 97 2.44 8.29 -18.28
C THR A 97 3.67 7.92 -17.47
N LYS A 98 3.46 7.56 -16.21
CA LYS A 98 4.45 6.87 -15.38
C LYS A 98 3.98 5.44 -15.22
N ASN A 99 4.84 4.51 -15.60
CA ASN A 99 4.58 3.09 -15.48
C ASN A 99 5.31 2.51 -14.26
N ASN A 100 4.73 1.56 -13.55
CA ASN A 100 5.40 0.85 -12.44
C ASN A 100 5.19 -0.66 -12.57
N HIS A 101 6.03 -1.44 -11.88
CA HIS A 101 5.85 -2.88 -11.70
C HIS A 101 4.69 -3.20 -10.75
N ARG A 102 4.15 -4.42 -10.82
CA ARG A 102 3.07 -4.92 -9.94
C ARG A 102 3.33 -6.35 -9.46
N GLY A 103 4.15 -6.49 -8.43
CA GLY A 103 4.56 -7.79 -7.90
C GLY A 103 5.56 -8.56 -8.80
N ASN A 104 5.47 -8.39 -10.12
CA ASN A 104 6.43 -8.88 -11.10
C ASN A 104 7.27 -7.71 -11.65
N LYS A 105 8.59 -7.75 -11.43
CA LYS A 105 9.55 -6.72 -11.86
C LYS A 105 9.86 -6.73 -13.37
N ARG A 106 9.24 -7.63 -14.14
CA ARG A 106 9.48 -7.73 -15.59
C ARG A 106 8.38 -7.15 -16.46
N VAL A 107 7.32 -6.67 -15.82
CA VAL A 107 6.08 -6.19 -16.42
C VAL A 107 5.74 -4.83 -15.88
N SER A 108 5.22 -3.93 -16.70
CA SER A 108 4.91 -2.57 -16.29
C SER A 108 3.49 -2.18 -16.64
N PHE A 109 2.90 -1.34 -15.80
CA PHE A 109 1.53 -0.87 -15.95
C PHE A 109 1.50 0.62 -15.76
N VAL A 110 0.65 1.32 -16.53
CA VAL A 110 0.37 2.73 -16.29
C VAL A 110 -0.09 2.90 -14.84
N ARG A 111 0.53 3.82 -14.11
CA ARG A 111 0.26 4.08 -12.69
C ARG A 111 -0.28 5.48 -12.47
N LYS A 112 0.30 6.44 -13.20
CA LYS A 112 0.00 7.86 -13.08
C LYS A 112 -0.02 8.48 -14.47
N VAL A 113 -1.03 9.29 -14.73
CA VAL A 113 -1.20 10.05 -15.96
C VAL A 113 -1.11 11.53 -15.60
N SER A 114 -0.13 12.22 -16.18
CA SER A 114 0.04 13.67 -15.98
C SER A 114 -0.31 14.41 -17.26
N PHE A 115 -1.08 15.47 -17.15
CA PHE A 115 -1.54 16.26 -18.27
C PHE A 115 -1.30 17.75 -18.02
N SER A 116 -0.55 18.38 -18.91
CA SER A 116 -0.22 19.80 -18.82
C SER A 116 -0.85 20.58 -19.97
N VAL A 117 -1.73 21.54 -19.64
CA VAL A 117 -2.41 22.44 -20.60
C VAL A 117 -2.86 23.72 -19.89
N TYR A 118 -2.95 24.85 -20.60
CA TYR A 118 -3.35 26.15 -20.02
C TYR A 118 -2.51 26.61 -18.81
N GLY A 119 -1.26 26.16 -18.71
CA GLY A 119 -0.41 26.41 -17.54
C GLY A 119 -0.84 25.63 -16.28
N LEU A 120 -1.78 24.71 -16.39
CA LEU A 120 -2.21 23.79 -15.34
C LEU A 120 -1.57 22.42 -15.56
N THR A 121 -1.25 21.73 -14.47
CA THR A 121 -0.89 20.31 -14.48
C THR A 121 -1.95 19.54 -13.71
N VAL A 122 -2.61 18.60 -14.39
CA VAL A 122 -3.59 17.70 -13.82
C VAL A 122 -3.01 16.30 -13.82
N VAL A 123 -3.06 15.64 -12.67
CA VAL A 123 -2.52 14.30 -12.46
C VAL A 123 -3.66 13.39 -12.02
N ILE A 124 -3.80 12.28 -12.73
CA ILE A 124 -4.72 11.20 -12.39
C ILE A 124 -3.86 10.01 -11.95
N SER A 125 -3.89 9.69 -10.65
CA SER A 125 -3.23 8.52 -10.06
C SER A 125 -4.27 7.43 -9.79
N THR A 126 -4.13 6.63 -8.74
CA THR A 126 -5.05 5.50 -8.47
C THR A 126 -6.05 5.76 -7.36
N HIS A 127 -6.01 6.95 -6.77
CA HIS A 127 -7.02 7.39 -5.81
C HIS A 127 -8.34 7.73 -6.53
N LYS A 128 -9.21 6.73 -6.69
CA LYS A 128 -10.51 6.87 -7.36
C LYS A 128 -11.30 8.08 -6.85
N GLY A 129 -11.85 8.86 -7.78
CA GLY A 129 -12.68 10.02 -7.45
C GLY A 129 -11.91 11.27 -7.04
N LYS A 130 -10.57 11.26 -7.06
CA LYS A 130 -9.70 12.35 -6.64
C LYS A 130 -8.55 12.53 -7.64
N VAL A 131 -8.24 13.77 -8.00
CA VAL A 131 -7.16 14.11 -8.93
C VAL A 131 -6.28 15.19 -8.33
N GLU A 132 -5.04 15.28 -8.76
CA GLU A 132 -4.11 16.32 -8.32
C GLU A 132 -4.06 17.43 -9.37
N VAL A 133 -4.21 18.69 -8.95
CA VAL A 133 -4.20 19.90 -9.77
C VAL A 133 -3.10 20.81 -9.24
N ASN A 134 -2.04 21.02 -10.03
CA ASN A 134 -0.85 21.80 -9.64
C ASN A 134 -0.25 21.35 -8.31
N GLY A 135 -0.15 20.04 -8.08
CA GLY A 135 0.35 19.51 -6.81
C GLY A 135 -0.70 19.37 -5.72
N GLU A 136 -1.95 19.80 -5.91
CA GLU A 136 -2.99 19.77 -4.87
C GLU A 136 -4.13 18.80 -5.21
N ASN A 137 -4.50 17.98 -4.24
CA ASN A 137 -5.54 16.99 -4.27
C ASN A 137 -6.95 17.61 -4.28
N VAL A 138 -7.75 17.28 -5.29
CA VAL A 138 -9.11 17.79 -5.50
C VAL A 138 -10.07 16.64 -5.81
N TYR A 139 -11.29 16.70 -5.30
CA TYR A 139 -12.33 15.70 -5.57
C TYR A 139 -13.04 15.97 -6.88
N LEU A 140 -13.41 14.91 -7.58
CA LEU A 140 -14.23 14.99 -8.78
C LEU A 140 -15.70 15.32 -8.43
N PRO A 141 -16.41 16.06 -9.30
CA PRO A 141 -15.95 16.64 -10.57
C PRO A 141 -15.14 17.93 -10.39
N VAL A 142 -14.30 18.26 -11.37
CA VAL A 142 -13.47 19.46 -11.41
C VAL A 142 -13.69 20.22 -12.72
N THR A 143 -13.83 21.54 -12.64
CA THR A 143 -13.93 22.45 -13.79
C THR A 143 -12.92 23.58 -13.63
N LEU A 144 -11.94 23.65 -14.53
CA LEU A 144 -10.81 24.59 -14.48
C LEU A 144 -10.76 25.47 -15.74
N ALA A 145 -9.84 26.43 -15.73
CA ALA A 145 -9.56 27.32 -16.86
C ALA A 145 -10.83 28.01 -17.42
N GLY A 146 -11.71 28.48 -16.51
CA GLY A 146 -12.96 29.15 -16.88
C GLY A 146 -13.98 28.25 -17.59
N GLY A 147 -13.91 26.92 -17.40
CA GLY A 147 -14.78 25.95 -18.06
C GLY A 147 -14.16 25.25 -19.25
N ASN A 148 -12.94 25.64 -19.66
CA ASN A 148 -12.27 25.06 -20.82
C ASN A 148 -11.64 23.70 -20.56
N LEU A 149 -11.54 23.28 -19.30
CA LEU A 149 -11.05 21.98 -18.89
C LEU A 149 -11.97 21.39 -17.82
N THR A 150 -12.43 20.18 -18.02
CA THR A 150 -13.21 19.44 -17.03
C THR A 150 -12.59 18.07 -16.78
N VAL A 151 -12.71 17.58 -15.55
CA VAL A 151 -12.38 16.22 -15.18
C VAL A 151 -13.57 15.64 -14.43
N VAL A 152 -14.11 14.54 -14.95
CA VAL A 152 -15.35 13.93 -14.43
C VAL A 152 -15.19 12.41 -14.34
N TYR A 153 -16.04 11.79 -13.53
CA TYR A 153 -16.16 10.34 -13.47
C TYR A 153 -17.08 9.85 -14.61
N SER A 154 -16.69 8.81 -15.34
CA SER A 154 -17.52 8.19 -16.40
C SER A 154 -17.20 6.71 -16.52
N GLY A 155 -18.18 5.83 -16.27
CA GLY A 155 -17.92 4.39 -16.19
C GLY A 155 -16.98 4.09 -15.04
N SER A 156 -15.84 3.43 -15.33
CA SER A 156 -14.73 3.24 -14.39
C SER A 156 -13.59 4.25 -14.56
N TYR A 157 -13.76 5.28 -15.39
CA TYR A 157 -12.68 6.17 -15.81
C TYR A 157 -12.79 7.57 -15.16
N ALA A 158 -11.63 8.15 -14.86
CA ALA A 158 -11.48 9.59 -14.89
C ALA A 158 -11.43 10.03 -16.35
N VAL A 159 -12.25 11.01 -16.73
CA VAL A 159 -12.29 11.55 -18.08
C VAL A 159 -12.00 13.04 -18.03
N LEU A 160 -10.84 13.42 -18.57
CA LEU A 160 -10.49 14.81 -18.82
C LEU A 160 -10.98 15.21 -20.21
N LYS A 161 -11.68 16.35 -20.31
CA LYS A 161 -12.14 16.94 -21.57
C LYS A 161 -11.69 18.40 -21.65
N THR A 162 -11.23 18.82 -22.83
CA THR A 162 -10.95 20.23 -23.13
C THR A 162 -11.93 20.80 -24.15
N ASN A 163 -12.06 22.12 -24.20
CA ASN A 163 -12.93 22.81 -25.17
C ASN A 163 -12.49 22.64 -26.63
N PHE A 164 -11.19 22.41 -26.88
CA PHE A 164 -10.66 22.17 -28.22
C PHE A 164 -10.78 20.70 -28.66
N GLY A 165 -11.32 19.81 -27.82
CA GLY A 165 -11.68 18.45 -28.19
C GLY A 165 -10.68 17.36 -27.81
N LEU A 166 -9.62 17.68 -27.06
CA LEU A 166 -8.78 16.65 -26.44
C LEU A 166 -9.55 15.94 -25.34
N LYS A 167 -9.48 14.60 -25.34
CA LYS A 167 -10.06 13.74 -24.33
C LYS A 167 -8.98 12.77 -23.82
N VAL A 168 -8.78 12.72 -22.51
CA VAL A 168 -7.88 11.76 -21.86
C VAL A 168 -8.69 10.92 -20.88
N MET A 169 -8.54 9.59 -20.95
CA MET A 169 -9.25 8.66 -20.09
C MET A 169 -8.25 7.75 -19.37
N TYR A 170 -8.43 7.56 -18.07
CA TYR A 170 -7.65 6.61 -17.27
C TYR A 170 -8.56 5.90 -16.26
N ASP A 171 -8.49 4.58 -16.18
CA ASP A 171 -9.34 3.74 -15.33
C ASP A 171 -8.84 3.59 -13.89
N TRP A 172 -7.89 4.44 -13.48
CA TRP A 172 -7.23 4.36 -12.17
C TRP A 172 -6.38 3.09 -12.00
N ASN A 173 -6.22 2.30 -13.05
CA ASN A 173 -5.63 0.98 -12.99
C ASN A 173 -4.63 0.77 -14.13
N MET A 174 -5.03 0.30 -15.32
CA MET A 174 -4.09 -0.06 -16.40
C MET A 174 -4.53 0.41 -17.79
N LYS A 175 -5.70 1.05 -17.92
CA LYS A 175 -6.29 1.42 -19.21
C LYS A 175 -6.25 2.91 -19.39
N PHE A 176 -5.47 3.33 -20.37
CA PHE A 176 -5.21 4.72 -20.69
C PHE A 176 -5.51 4.99 -22.17
N TYR A 177 -6.22 6.09 -22.43
CA TYR A 177 -6.60 6.52 -23.79
C TYR A 177 -6.39 8.02 -23.97
N ILE A 178 -5.87 8.41 -25.13
CA ILE A 178 -5.81 9.80 -25.60
C ILE A 178 -6.57 9.89 -26.90
N THR A 179 -7.60 10.74 -26.98
CA THR A 179 -8.30 11.06 -28.23
C THR A 179 -8.05 12.51 -28.60
N VAL A 180 -7.54 12.75 -29.81
CA VAL A 180 -7.18 14.09 -30.31
C VAL A 180 -7.93 14.38 -31.62
N PRO A 181 -8.41 15.62 -31.83
CA PRO A 181 -9.02 16.01 -33.10
C PRO A 181 -8.00 16.18 -34.22
N SER A 182 -8.44 15.99 -35.46
CA SER A 182 -7.59 16.10 -36.65
C SER A 182 -7.03 17.49 -36.93
N SER A 183 -7.45 18.52 -36.19
CA SER A 183 -6.76 19.82 -36.11
C SER A 183 -5.28 19.70 -35.72
N TYR A 184 -4.88 18.64 -35.02
CA TYR A 184 -3.49 18.38 -34.61
C TYR A 184 -2.70 17.48 -35.58
N PHE A 185 -3.27 17.15 -36.74
CA PHE A 185 -2.61 16.28 -37.72
C PHE A 185 -1.21 16.79 -38.08
N ARG A 186 -0.19 15.92 -38.04
CA ARG A 186 1.25 16.20 -38.28
C ARG A 186 1.94 17.13 -37.27
N THR A 187 1.27 17.50 -36.17
CA THR A 187 1.82 18.42 -35.15
C THR A 187 2.24 17.73 -33.86
N LEU A 188 1.93 16.44 -33.70
CA LEU A 188 2.17 15.69 -32.48
C LEU A 188 3.48 14.90 -32.53
N GLY A 189 3.97 14.52 -31.35
CA GLY A 189 5.02 13.53 -31.16
C GLY A 189 4.91 12.89 -29.77
N GLY A 190 5.56 11.75 -29.58
CA GLY A 190 5.50 10.95 -28.35
C GLY A 190 5.35 9.47 -28.65
N LEU A 191 5.11 8.66 -27.62
CA LEU A 191 4.85 7.22 -27.77
C LEU A 191 3.56 6.92 -28.56
N CYS A 192 2.66 7.87 -28.69
CA CYS A 192 1.45 7.77 -29.51
C CYS A 192 1.68 8.04 -31.02
N GLY A 193 2.93 8.20 -31.46
CA GLY A 193 3.25 8.50 -32.85
C GLY A 193 3.11 9.98 -33.20
N ASN A 194 3.18 10.30 -34.49
CA ASN A 194 3.22 11.68 -34.98
C ASN A 194 1.89 12.19 -35.57
N TYR A 195 0.90 11.29 -35.67
CA TYR A 195 -0.45 11.54 -36.19
C TYR A 195 -0.46 12.14 -37.60
N ASN A 196 0.12 11.42 -38.56
CA ASN A 196 0.22 11.83 -39.96
C ASN A 196 -0.41 10.84 -40.96
N GLY A 197 -0.94 9.72 -40.47
CA GLY A 197 -1.56 8.65 -41.26
C GLY A 197 -0.60 7.62 -41.86
N ASP A 198 0.70 7.68 -41.57
CA ASP A 198 1.73 6.73 -42.03
C ASP A 198 2.19 5.83 -40.88
N HIS A 199 1.76 4.57 -40.91
CA HIS A 199 2.13 3.57 -39.91
C HIS A 199 3.65 3.29 -39.85
N ASN A 200 4.40 3.64 -40.90
CA ASN A 200 5.81 3.27 -41.02
C ASN A 200 6.78 4.23 -40.31
N ASP A 201 6.35 5.39 -39.84
CA ASP A 201 7.23 6.39 -39.22
C ASP A 201 6.92 6.68 -37.74
N GLU A 202 6.12 5.80 -37.12
CA GLU A 202 5.61 5.98 -35.76
C GLU A 202 6.71 5.94 -34.68
N PHE A 203 7.80 5.21 -34.90
CA PHE A 203 8.94 5.11 -33.97
C PHE A 203 9.97 6.22 -34.20
N THR A 204 9.50 7.46 -34.24
CA THR A 204 10.34 8.65 -34.47
C THR A 204 10.70 9.33 -33.15
N ASN A 205 11.99 9.65 -32.96
CA ASN A 205 12.47 10.35 -31.78
C ASN A 205 12.17 11.87 -31.81
N PRO A 206 12.39 12.63 -30.72
CA PRO A 206 12.11 14.07 -30.70
C PRO A 206 12.86 14.91 -31.74
N LYS A 207 13.91 14.37 -32.37
CA LYS A 207 14.69 15.03 -33.43
C LYS A 207 14.16 14.74 -34.84
N GLY A 208 13.11 13.91 -34.97
CA GLY A 208 12.53 13.53 -36.26
C GLY A 208 13.21 12.33 -36.95
N ASN A 209 14.08 11.60 -36.25
CA ASN A 209 14.73 10.41 -36.81
C ASN A 209 14.00 9.13 -36.37
N LYS A 210 13.81 8.18 -37.30
CA LYS A 210 13.26 6.86 -37.02
C LYS A 210 14.25 6.00 -36.24
N GLU A 211 13.79 5.39 -35.15
CA GLU A 211 14.56 4.49 -34.30
C GLU A 211 14.49 3.04 -34.78
N SER A 212 15.53 2.27 -34.44
CA SER A 212 15.70 0.88 -34.88
C SER A 212 14.94 -0.14 -34.02
N THR A 213 14.55 0.24 -32.81
CA THR A 213 13.93 -0.65 -31.81
C THR A 213 12.94 0.14 -30.96
N VAL A 214 11.88 -0.51 -30.48
CA VAL A 214 10.87 0.09 -29.57
C VAL A 214 11.52 0.66 -28.31
N VAL A 215 12.50 -0.04 -27.71
CA VAL A 215 13.18 0.43 -26.49
C VAL A 215 13.89 1.77 -26.72
N LYS A 216 14.70 1.91 -27.78
CA LYS A 216 15.35 3.19 -28.13
C LYS A 216 14.35 4.30 -28.44
N PHE A 217 13.28 3.97 -29.15
CA PHE A 217 12.17 4.90 -29.40
C PHE A 217 11.59 5.41 -28.08
N ALA A 218 11.24 4.51 -27.16
CA ALA A 218 10.63 4.90 -25.90
C ALA A 218 11.59 5.66 -24.98
N GLN A 219 12.85 5.23 -24.89
CA GLN A 219 13.93 5.93 -24.20
C GLN A 219 14.08 7.38 -24.69
N SER A 220 13.94 7.61 -26.00
CA SER A 220 14.06 8.94 -26.58
C SER A 220 12.94 9.90 -26.14
N TRP A 221 11.82 9.36 -25.67
CA TRP A 221 10.65 10.09 -25.16
C TRP A 221 10.51 10.01 -23.64
N ARG A 222 11.55 9.55 -22.94
CA ARG A 222 11.59 9.56 -21.47
C ARG A 222 11.61 10.98 -20.93
N ALA A 223 10.79 11.23 -19.92
CA ALA A 223 10.77 12.46 -19.13
C ALA A 223 11.49 12.25 -17.79
N GLU A 224 12.20 13.26 -17.30
CA GLU A 224 12.82 13.22 -15.98
C GLU A 224 11.75 13.43 -14.88
N ASP A 225 11.69 12.50 -13.93
CA ASP A 225 10.75 12.52 -12.79
C ASP A 225 11.45 12.36 -11.43
N GLY A 226 12.79 12.30 -11.41
CA GLY A 226 13.59 12.11 -10.19
C GLY A 226 13.63 10.67 -9.68
N ASP A 227 12.97 9.72 -10.34
CA ASP A 227 13.01 8.31 -10.01
C ASP A 227 14.32 7.68 -10.51
N LEU A 228 15.21 7.36 -9.57
CA LEU A 228 16.50 6.73 -9.84
C LEU A 228 16.40 5.21 -10.01
N LEU A 229 15.25 4.61 -9.72
CA LEU A 229 15.01 3.16 -9.76
C LEU A 229 14.18 2.72 -10.97
N CYS A 230 13.83 3.64 -11.87
CA CYS A 230 13.11 3.30 -13.09
C CYS A 230 14.04 2.70 -14.16
N HIS A 231 13.47 1.83 -15.00
CA HIS A 231 14.17 1.15 -16.08
C HIS A 231 13.41 1.30 -17.38
N ASP A 232 14.14 1.36 -18.50
CA ASP A 232 13.56 1.47 -19.84
C ASP A 232 13.36 0.09 -20.50
N ASP A 233 13.62 -0.99 -19.77
CA ASP A 233 13.43 -2.37 -20.18
C ASP A 233 13.18 -3.27 -18.95
N CYS A 234 13.04 -4.57 -19.22
CA CYS A 234 12.85 -5.63 -18.24
C CYS A 234 14.15 -6.09 -17.54
N GLN A 235 15.24 -5.32 -17.62
CA GLN A 235 16.57 -5.62 -17.03
C GLN A 235 17.13 -7.01 -17.38
N GLY A 236 16.89 -7.48 -18.61
CA GLY A 236 17.27 -8.83 -19.05
C GLY A 236 16.39 -9.34 -20.18
N GLU A 237 16.07 -10.63 -20.16
CA GLU A 237 15.08 -11.21 -21.08
C GLU A 237 13.68 -10.95 -20.57
N CYS A 238 12.89 -10.23 -21.39
CA CYS A 238 11.50 -9.97 -21.09
C CYS A 238 10.73 -11.29 -21.06
N PRO A 239 9.75 -11.43 -20.15
CA PRO A 239 9.05 -12.68 -19.95
C PRO A 239 8.30 -13.03 -21.23
N SER A 240 8.29 -14.32 -21.56
CA SER A 240 7.62 -14.82 -22.73
C SER A 240 6.68 -15.96 -22.36
N CYS A 241 5.53 -15.98 -23.03
CA CYS A 241 4.56 -17.04 -22.84
C CYS A 241 4.89 -18.23 -23.75
N THR A 242 5.13 -19.41 -23.17
CA THR A 242 5.37 -20.62 -23.98
C THR A 242 4.14 -20.99 -24.82
N PRO A 243 4.31 -21.63 -26.00
CA PRO A 243 3.18 -22.00 -26.85
C PRO A 243 2.13 -22.87 -26.14
N ALA A 244 2.55 -23.73 -25.20
CA ALA A 244 1.63 -24.57 -24.42
C ALA A 244 0.74 -23.73 -23.47
N LEU A 245 1.31 -22.71 -22.83
CA LEU A 245 0.55 -21.79 -21.98
C LEU A 245 -0.34 -20.87 -22.81
N GLN A 246 0.13 -20.38 -23.95
CA GLN A 246 -0.71 -19.62 -24.88
C GLN A 246 -1.94 -20.44 -25.28
N GLN A 247 -1.76 -21.71 -25.63
CA GLN A 247 -2.87 -22.59 -25.99
C GLN A 247 -3.82 -22.85 -24.81
N LYS A 248 -3.30 -22.98 -23.58
CA LYS A 248 -4.11 -23.11 -22.36
C LYS A 248 -5.00 -21.88 -22.17
N TYR A 249 -4.44 -20.67 -22.24
CA TYR A 249 -5.18 -19.42 -22.00
C TYR A 249 -6.10 -19.03 -23.17
N LYS A 250 -5.82 -19.50 -24.39
CA LYS A 250 -6.73 -19.41 -25.54
C LYS A 250 -7.99 -20.26 -25.41
N GLY A 251 -8.13 -21.08 -24.37
CA GLY A 251 -9.35 -21.87 -24.13
C GLY A 251 -10.59 -21.00 -23.92
N GLU A 252 -11.77 -21.52 -24.31
CA GLU A 252 -13.05 -20.79 -24.26
C GLU A 252 -13.52 -20.37 -22.85
N LYS A 253 -12.99 -20.99 -21.79
CA LYS A 253 -13.29 -20.61 -20.40
C LYS A 253 -12.43 -19.45 -19.89
N LEU A 254 -11.43 -19.05 -20.67
CA LEU A 254 -10.46 -17.99 -20.35
C LEU A 254 -10.51 -16.95 -21.48
N CYS A 255 -9.38 -16.55 -22.04
CA CYS A 255 -9.31 -15.49 -23.05
C CYS A 255 -10.06 -15.82 -24.35
N GLY A 256 -10.22 -17.11 -24.69
CA GLY A 256 -10.97 -17.53 -25.87
C GLY A 256 -12.45 -17.13 -25.86
N LEU A 257 -13.01 -16.80 -24.68
CA LEU A 257 -14.38 -16.31 -24.56
C LEU A 257 -14.61 -15.03 -25.38
N LEU A 258 -13.60 -14.16 -25.50
CA LEU A 258 -13.67 -12.90 -26.25
C LEU A 258 -14.02 -13.12 -27.73
N ALA A 259 -13.47 -14.18 -28.33
CA ALA A 259 -13.64 -14.50 -29.74
C ALA A 259 -14.72 -15.58 -30.01
N LYS A 260 -15.45 -16.01 -28.98
CA LYS A 260 -16.46 -17.07 -29.10
C LYS A 260 -17.66 -16.60 -29.92
N LYS A 261 -17.92 -17.25 -31.07
CA LYS A 261 -18.96 -16.86 -32.04
C LYS A 261 -20.39 -16.86 -31.48
N ASP A 262 -20.66 -17.70 -30.49
CA ASP A 262 -21.94 -17.84 -29.79
C ASP A 262 -21.82 -17.48 -28.30
N GLY A 263 -20.89 -16.58 -27.96
CA GLY A 263 -20.65 -16.10 -26.60
C GLY A 263 -21.27 -14.73 -26.30
N SER A 264 -21.14 -14.26 -25.06
CA SER A 264 -21.66 -12.95 -24.59
C SER A 264 -21.09 -11.74 -25.35
N PHE A 265 -19.96 -11.91 -26.03
CA PHE A 265 -19.30 -10.87 -26.81
C PHE A 265 -19.63 -10.88 -28.32
N ALA A 266 -20.40 -11.87 -28.79
CA ALA A 266 -20.63 -12.10 -30.22
C ALA A 266 -21.28 -10.90 -30.94
N SER A 267 -22.09 -10.10 -30.24
CA SER A 267 -22.72 -8.90 -30.80
C SER A 267 -21.72 -7.83 -31.23
N CYS A 268 -20.50 -7.83 -30.66
CA CYS A 268 -19.48 -6.85 -30.95
C CYS A 268 -18.54 -7.23 -32.10
N HIS A 269 -18.44 -8.53 -32.44
CA HIS A 269 -17.44 -9.03 -33.41
C HIS A 269 -17.56 -8.40 -34.80
N ASN A 270 -18.76 -7.97 -35.19
CA ASN A 270 -18.99 -7.30 -36.48
C ASN A 270 -18.58 -5.82 -36.49
N VAL A 271 -18.38 -5.23 -35.32
CA VAL A 271 -18.03 -3.82 -35.14
C VAL A 271 -16.55 -3.69 -34.76
N LEU A 272 -16.06 -4.59 -33.91
CA LEU A 272 -14.69 -4.57 -33.40
C LEU A 272 -14.12 -5.99 -33.38
N ASP A 273 -13.00 -6.20 -34.05
CA ASP A 273 -12.31 -7.49 -34.09
C ASP A 273 -11.78 -7.89 -32.69
N PRO A 274 -12.16 -9.06 -32.14
CA PRO A 274 -11.69 -9.53 -30.84
C PRO A 274 -10.23 -10.01 -30.86
N GLY A 275 -9.62 -10.25 -32.03
CA GLY A 275 -8.31 -10.91 -32.14
C GLY A 275 -7.22 -10.27 -31.27
N MET A 276 -7.06 -8.95 -31.36
CA MET A 276 -6.08 -8.23 -30.54
C MET A 276 -6.36 -8.33 -29.04
N PHE A 277 -7.63 -8.18 -28.63
CA PHE A 277 -8.00 -8.23 -27.22
C PHE A 277 -7.78 -9.62 -26.64
N MET A 278 -8.01 -10.65 -27.43
CA MET A 278 -7.71 -12.03 -27.06
C MET A 278 -6.20 -12.27 -26.93
N ASP A 279 -5.39 -11.76 -27.85
CA ASP A 279 -3.93 -11.91 -27.78
C ASP A 279 -3.34 -11.17 -26.57
N ASN A 280 -3.79 -9.94 -26.30
CA ASN A 280 -3.42 -9.19 -25.10
C ASN A 280 -3.84 -9.95 -23.83
N CYS A 281 -5.08 -10.47 -23.79
CA CYS A 281 -5.54 -11.29 -22.67
C CYS A 281 -4.64 -12.51 -22.44
N VAL A 282 -4.30 -13.23 -23.50
CA VAL A 282 -3.45 -14.43 -23.40
C VAL A 282 -2.07 -14.05 -22.90
N TYR A 283 -1.52 -12.94 -23.38
CA TYR A 283 -0.23 -12.43 -22.93
C TYR A 283 -0.30 -12.04 -21.44
N ASP A 284 -1.16 -11.10 -21.08
CA ASP A 284 -1.31 -10.58 -19.71
C ASP A 284 -1.54 -11.71 -18.71
N VAL A 285 -2.50 -12.60 -18.97
CA VAL A 285 -2.79 -13.73 -18.08
C VAL A 285 -1.60 -14.69 -18.00
N CYS A 286 -0.87 -14.90 -19.09
CA CYS A 286 0.24 -15.85 -19.09
C CYS A 286 1.48 -15.33 -18.37
N ILE A 287 1.89 -14.10 -18.66
CA ILE A 287 3.06 -13.46 -18.06
C ILE A 287 2.84 -13.23 -16.57
N ASN A 288 1.58 -13.05 -16.17
CA ASN A 288 1.15 -12.99 -14.78
C ASN A 288 0.67 -14.36 -14.25
N GLU A 289 1.25 -15.46 -14.75
CA GLU A 289 1.13 -16.83 -14.24
C GLU A 289 -0.30 -17.39 -14.04
N GLY A 290 -1.27 -16.85 -14.77
CA GLY A 290 -2.67 -17.28 -14.73
C GLY A 290 -3.55 -16.54 -13.74
N ILE A 291 -3.09 -15.41 -13.20
CA ILE A 291 -3.87 -14.61 -12.25
C ILE A 291 -5.18 -14.15 -12.89
N TYR A 292 -6.25 -14.43 -12.16
CA TYR A 292 -7.61 -14.26 -12.65
C TYR A 292 -8.04 -12.80 -12.81
N GLU A 293 -7.47 -11.88 -12.04
CA GLU A 293 -7.76 -10.45 -12.14
C GLU A 293 -7.38 -9.89 -13.52
N PHE A 294 -6.23 -10.28 -14.08
CA PHE A 294 -5.82 -9.84 -15.43
C PHE A 294 -6.76 -10.38 -16.52
N LEU A 295 -7.34 -11.57 -16.33
CA LEU A 295 -8.39 -12.08 -17.22
C LEU A 295 -9.62 -11.15 -17.15
N CYS A 296 -10.08 -10.82 -15.96
CA CYS A 296 -11.24 -9.95 -15.77
C CYS A 296 -11.01 -8.54 -16.36
N GLU A 297 -9.81 -8.00 -16.19
CA GLU A 297 -9.46 -6.68 -16.69
C GLU A 297 -9.37 -6.65 -18.23
N ASN A 298 -8.83 -7.69 -18.84
CA ASN A 298 -8.82 -7.83 -20.30
C ASN A 298 -10.24 -8.04 -20.88
N MET A 299 -11.07 -8.85 -20.23
CA MET A 299 -12.48 -9.01 -20.60
C MET A 299 -13.22 -7.68 -20.54
N LYS A 300 -13.00 -6.92 -19.48
CA LYS A 300 -13.53 -5.56 -19.34
C LYS A 300 -13.00 -4.62 -20.43
N SER A 301 -11.74 -4.73 -20.84
CA SER A 301 -11.17 -3.88 -21.90
C SER A 301 -11.95 -4.01 -23.21
N TYR A 302 -12.25 -5.25 -23.62
CA TYR A 302 -13.05 -5.48 -24.82
C TYR A 302 -14.49 -5.01 -24.65
N ASN A 303 -15.12 -5.30 -23.49
CA ASN A 303 -16.46 -4.80 -23.17
C ASN A 303 -16.55 -3.26 -23.30
N ASP A 304 -15.61 -2.53 -22.69
CA ASP A 304 -15.58 -1.08 -22.70
C ASP A 304 -15.38 -0.53 -24.13
N ALA A 305 -14.52 -1.16 -24.93
CA ALA A 305 -14.31 -0.78 -26.32
C ALA A 305 -15.57 -1.01 -27.17
N CYS A 306 -16.29 -2.12 -26.96
CA CYS A 306 -17.56 -2.40 -27.64
C CYS A 306 -18.66 -1.39 -27.28
N LEU A 307 -18.78 -1.03 -26.00
CA LEU A 307 -19.73 -0.01 -25.55
C LEU A 307 -19.41 1.37 -26.15
N ALA A 308 -18.13 1.70 -26.30
CA ALA A 308 -17.70 2.96 -26.93
C ALA A 308 -18.12 3.06 -28.41
N GLU A 309 -18.19 1.93 -29.11
CA GLU A 309 -18.74 1.82 -30.48
C GLU A 309 -20.29 1.76 -30.52
N GLY A 310 -20.96 1.91 -29.37
CA GLY A 310 -22.42 1.91 -29.25
C GLY A 310 -23.07 0.52 -29.27
N VAL A 311 -22.27 -0.55 -29.14
CA VAL A 311 -22.78 -1.93 -29.05
C VAL A 311 -23.34 -2.17 -27.65
N LYS A 312 -24.57 -2.69 -27.55
CA LYS A 312 -25.14 -3.12 -26.26
C LYS A 312 -24.57 -4.49 -25.87
N MET A 313 -23.91 -4.53 -24.72
CA MET A 313 -23.27 -5.73 -24.17
C MET A 313 -24.20 -6.47 -23.21
N SER A 314 -24.08 -7.79 -23.16
CA SER A 314 -24.86 -8.67 -22.28
C SER A 314 -24.20 -8.73 -20.89
N PRO A 315 -24.93 -8.57 -19.77
CA PRO A 315 -24.34 -8.60 -18.42
C PRO A 315 -23.82 -9.99 -18.01
N GLU A 316 -24.28 -11.06 -18.68
CA GLU A 316 -24.00 -12.44 -18.31
C GLU A 316 -22.51 -12.81 -18.38
N TRP A 317 -21.69 -12.07 -19.14
CA TRP A 317 -20.26 -12.37 -19.25
C TRP A 317 -19.58 -12.37 -17.88
N ARG A 318 -19.95 -11.46 -16.99
CA ARG A 318 -19.41 -11.39 -15.61
C ARG A 318 -19.80 -12.58 -14.76
N THR A 319 -21.00 -13.12 -14.96
CA THR A 319 -21.44 -14.32 -14.24
C THR A 319 -20.73 -15.56 -14.75
N ILE A 320 -20.57 -15.69 -16.07
CA ILE A 320 -19.90 -16.83 -16.71
C ILE A 320 -18.41 -16.88 -16.32
N THR A 321 -17.75 -15.73 -16.29
CA THR A 321 -16.35 -15.63 -15.88
C THR A 321 -16.18 -15.47 -14.38
N GLY A 322 -17.22 -15.28 -13.57
CA GLY A 322 -17.03 -14.94 -12.15
C GLY A 322 -16.30 -13.61 -11.92
N CYS A 323 -16.21 -12.73 -12.92
CA CYS A 323 -15.63 -11.39 -12.81
C CYS A 323 -16.66 -10.40 -12.24
N SER A 324 -17.03 -10.56 -10.96
CA SER A 324 -17.97 -9.65 -10.30
C SER A 324 -17.41 -8.23 -10.17
N LEU A 325 -18.25 -7.22 -10.40
CA LEU A 325 -17.94 -5.82 -10.09
C LEU A 325 -18.59 -5.46 -8.75
N GLU A 326 -17.78 -5.23 -7.71
CA GLU A 326 -18.30 -4.75 -6.44
C GLU A 326 -18.61 -3.26 -6.52
N CYS A 327 -19.84 -2.89 -6.12
CA CYS A 327 -20.29 -1.51 -6.14
C CYS A 327 -20.29 -0.90 -4.73
N PRO A 328 -19.90 0.40 -4.59
CA PRO A 328 -19.95 1.09 -3.32
C PRO A 328 -21.33 1.07 -2.67
N SER A 329 -21.37 1.31 -1.36
CA SER A 329 -22.63 1.49 -0.63
C SER A 329 -23.54 2.51 -1.32
N ASN A 330 -24.85 2.21 -1.35
CA ASN A 330 -25.87 3.00 -2.03
C ASN A 330 -25.72 3.08 -3.57
N SER A 331 -25.12 2.06 -4.18
CA SER A 331 -25.06 1.92 -5.64
C SER A 331 -25.30 0.47 -6.06
N TYR A 332 -25.54 0.25 -7.36
CA TYR A 332 -25.75 -1.06 -7.96
C TYR A 332 -25.02 -1.19 -9.30
N TYR A 333 -24.68 -2.42 -9.68
CA TYR A 333 -24.06 -2.71 -10.96
C TYR A 333 -25.04 -2.51 -12.12
N GLU A 334 -24.61 -1.80 -13.15
CA GLU A 334 -25.38 -1.60 -14.38
C GLU A 334 -24.46 -1.81 -15.59
N ALA A 335 -24.85 -2.72 -16.49
CA ALA A 335 -24.05 -3.08 -17.66
C ALA A 335 -24.06 -2.00 -18.74
N CYS A 336 -25.14 -1.22 -18.83
CA CYS A 336 -25.30 -0.11 -19.76
C CYS A 336 -25.91 1.09 -19.02
N GLY A 337 -25.10 1.68 -18.13
CA GLY A 337 -25.48 2.82 -17.30
C GLY A 337 -25.13 4.15 -17.95
N THR A 338 -25.55 5.25 -17.33
CA THR A 338 -25.23 6.60 -17.82
C THR A 338 -23.72 6.88 -17.80
N ALA A 339 -23.20 7.46 -18.87
CA ALA A 339 -21.81 7.95 -18.93
C ALA A 339 -21.62 9.31 -18.25
N CYS A 340 -22.72 9.98 -17.88
CA CYS A 340 -22.71 11.27 -17.19
C CYS A 340 -23.49 11.13 -15.87
N PRO A 341 -22.92 10.46 -14.85
CA PRO A 341 -23.61 10.24 -13.59
C PRO A 341 -23.93 11.58 -12.90
N ALA A 342 -25.12 11.67 -12.30
CA ALA A 342 -25.48 12.80 -11.46
C ALA A 342 -24.50 12.93 -10.28
N SER A 343 -24.02 14.14 -10.04
CA SER A 343 -23.07 14.45 -8.96
C SER A 343 -23.59 15.59 -8.09
N CYS A 344 -22.97 15.79 -6.94
CA CYS A 344 -23.30 16.92 -6.07
C CYS A 344 -23.10 18.29 -6.72
N SER A 345 -22.17 18.42 -7.67
CA SER A 345 -21.93 19.66 -8.42
C SER A 345 -22.78 19.80 -9.69
N ASP A 346 -23.31 18.70 -10.24
CA ASP A 346 -24.24 18.70 -11.37
C ASP A 346 -25.29 17.58 -11.22
N PRO A 347 -26.37 17.83 -10.46
CA PRO A 347 -27.42 16.84 -10.22
C PRO A 347 -28.21 16.46 -11.48
N ASP A 348 -28.16 17.28 -12.54
CA ASP A 348 -28.90 17.10 -13.78
C ASP A 348 -28.02 16.55 -14.93
N ALA A 349 -26.77 16.16 -14.64
CA ALA A 349 -25.81 15.68 -15.64
C ALA A 349 -26.37 14.53 -16.49
N GLU A 350 -27.11 13.62 -15.87
CA GLU A 350 -27.70 12.46 -16.53
C GLU A 350 -28.73 12.86 -17.58
N ALA A 351 -29.60 13.84 -17.29
CA ALA A 351 -30.64 14.30 -18.20
C ALA A 351 -30.07 15.03 -19.43
N LYS A 352 -28.85 15.55 -19.33
CA LYS A 352 -28.15 16.28 -20.40
C LYS A 352 -27.17 15.38 -21.17
N CYS A 353 -27.01 14.12 -20.77
CA CYS A 353 -26.02 13.21 -21.33
C CYS A 353 -26.38 12.81 -22.76
N LYS A 354 -25.42 12.97 -23.67
CA LYS A 354 -25.53 12.53 -25.07
C LYS A 354 -24.51 11.44 -25.42
N GLU A 355 -23.74 11.01 -24.42
CA GLU A 355 -22.69 10.00 -24.58
C GLU A 355 -23.34 8.59 -24.57
N PRO A 356 -22.76 7.61 -25.28
CA PRO A 356 -23.18 6.21 -25.19
C PRO A 356 -23.15 5.71 -23.75
N CYS A 357 -23.94 4.67 -23.47
CA CYS A 357 -23.90 4.05 -22.15
C CYS A 357 -22.55 3.39 -21.87
N VAL A 358 -22.21 3.28 -20.60
CA VAL A 358 -20.98 2.66 -20.11
C VAL A 358 -21.30 1.66 -19.01
N GLU A 359 -20.48 0.64 -18.87
CA GLU A 359 -20.58 -0.27 -17.73
C GLU A 359 -20.09 0.44 -16.46
N THR A 360 -20.91 0.44 -15.42
CA THR A 360 -20.64 1.24 -14.21
C THR A 360 -21.35 0.72 -12.97
N CYS A 361 -20.99 1.28 -11.81
CA CYS A 361 -21.82 1.27 -10.61
C CYS A 361 -22.65 2.56 -10.60
N GLN A 362 -23.97 2.44 -10.66
CA GLN A 362 -24.88 3.57 -10.67
C GLN A 362 -25.44 3.83 -9.27
N CYS A 363 -25.44 5.08 -8.83
CA CYS A 363 -26.02 5.44 -7.54
C CYS A 363 -27.52 5.11 -7.50
N ASN A 364 -27.98 4.63 -6.35
CA ASN A 364 -29.40 4.39 -6.11
C ASN A 364 -30.21 5.68 -6.27
N LYS A 365 -31.50 5.55 -6.61
CA LYS A 365 -32.42 6.69 -6.69
C LYS A 365 -32.40 7.52 -5.40
N GLY A 366 -32.19 8.83 -5.53
CA GLY A 366 -32.07 9.75 -4.38
C GLY A 366 -30.62 9.99 -3.93
N PHE A 367 -29.66 9.25 -4.48
CA PHE A 367 -28.23 9.41 -4.23
C PHE A 367 -27.53 9.98 -5.47
N VAL A 368 -26.42 10.67 -5.25
CA VAL A 368 -25.56 11.27 -6.29
C VAL A 368 -24.09 11.09 -5.93
N LEU A 369 -23.20 11.21 -6.91
CA LEU A 369 -21.75 11.10 -6.69
C LEU A 369 -21.18 12.30 -5.92
N SER A 370 -20.37 11.99 -4.92
CA SER A 370 -19.48 12.91 -4.20
C SER A 370 -18.08 12.31 -4.18
N GLY A 371 -17.24 12.67 -5.15
CA GLY A 371 -16.00 11.93 -5.42
C GLY A 371 -16.33 10.56 -6.04
N ASP A 372 -15.96 9.48 -5.35
CA ASP A 372 -16.23 8.08 -5.72
C ASP A 372 -17.38 7.44 -4.90
N LYS A 373 -18.00 8.19 -3.98
CA LYS A 373 -19.06 7.68 -3.09
C LYS A 373 -20.44 8.17 -3.52
N CYS A 374 -21.44 7.29 -3.40
CA CYS A 374 -22.85 7.66 -3.54
C CYS A 374 -23.42 8.15 -2.20
N VAL A 375 -23.73 9.44 -2.14
CA VAL A 375 -24.28 10.11 -0.95
C VAL A 375 -25.69 10.61 -1.23
N SER A 376 -26.50 10.82 -0.18
CA SER A 376 -27.82 11.44 -0.36
C SER A 376 -27.66 12.88 -0.84
N LYS A 377 -28.64 13.41 -1.57
CA LYS A 377 -28.59 14.79 -2.09
C LYS A 377 -28.42 15.84 -0.98
N GLU A 378 -28.97 15.58 0.20
CA GLU A 378 -28.89 16.44 1.38
C GLU A 378 -27.49 16.40 2.03
N SER A 379 -26.71 15.35 1.76
CA SER A 379 -25.35 15.17 2.27
C SER A 379 -24.28 15.70 1.31
N CYS A 380 -24.69 16.41 0.25
CA CYS A 380 -23.78 16.96 -0.73
C CYS A 380 -22.84 18.02 -0.16
N GLY A 381 -21.65 18.08 -0.74
CA GLY A 381 -20.65 19.10 -0.44
C GLY A 381 -20.89 20.43 -1.16
N CYS A 382 -19.82 21.20 -1.30
CA CYS A 382 -19.81 22.57 -1.81
C CYS A 382 -19.01 22.66 -3.10
N SER A 383 -19.46 23.49 -4.04
CA SER A 383 -18.64 23.88 -5.20
C SER A 383 -18.09 25.29 -4.97
N TYR A 384 -16.77 25.46 -5.09
CA TYR A 384 -16.09 26.72 -4.85
C TYR A 384 -14.90 26.86 -5.80
N GLU A 385 -14.87 27.97 -6.56
CA GLU A 385 -13.85 28.25 -7.59
C GLU A 385 -13.60 27.10 -8.58
N GLY A 386 -14.68 26.44 -9.03
CA GLY A 386 -14.60 25.34 -10.00
C GLY A 386 -14.14 24.00 -9.41
N ARG A 387 -13.91 23.93 -8.10
CA ARG A 387 -13.54 22.71 -7.37
C ARG A 387 -14.70 22.22 -6.50
N TYR A 388 -14.82 20.90 -6.36
CA TYR A 388 -15.77 20.27 -5.45
C TYR A 388 -15.10 19.91 -4.12
N TYR A 389 -15.78 20.23 -3.01
CA TYR A 389 -15.35 19.94 -1.64
C TYR A 389 -16.44 19.13 -0.94
N PRO A 390 -16.17 17.88 -0.50
CA PRO A 390 -17.12 17.10 0.29
C PRO A 390 -17.62 17.82 1.54
N SER A 391 -18.82 17.45 2.00
CA SER A 391 -19.44 18.02 3.20
C SER A 391 -18.52 17.88 4.43
N GLY A 392 -18.31 18.98 5.15
CA GLY A 392 -17.42 19.06 6.32
C GLY A 392 -15.92 19.16 6.00
N MET A 393 -15.53 19.15 4.72
CA MET A 393 -14.12 19.26 4.35
C MET A 393 -13.58 20.66 4.68
N LYS A 394 -12.42 20.68 5.34
CA LYS A 394 -11.62 21.88 5.58
C LYS A 394 -10.49 22.00 4.55
N PHE A 395 -10.23 23.20 4.08
CA PHE A 395 -9.19 23.52 3.10
C PHE A 395 -8.67 24.95 3.28
N TRP A 396 -7.54 25.27 2.66
CA TRP A 396 -6.96 26.61 2.67
C TRP A 396 -7.32 27.34 1.36
N GLU A 397 -7.81 28.59 1.45
CA GLU A 397 -8.20 29.39 0.27
C GLU A 397 -6.97 29.81 -0.56
N ASP A 398 -5.85 30.05 0.12
CA ASP A 398 -4.66 30.66 -0.46
C ASP A 398 -3.39 29.83 -0.24
N ASP A 399 -2.34 30.19 -0.96
CA ASP A 399 -1.06 29.50 -0.92
C ASP A 399 -0.19 29.81 0.31
N LYS A 400 -0.64 30.74 1.15
CA LYS A 400 0.06 31.23 2.36
C LYS A 400 -0.62 30.80 3.66
N CYS A 401 -1.69 30.01 3.57
CA CYS A 401 -2.51 29.57 4.67
C CYS A 401 -2.97 30.75 5.54
N THR A 402 -3.54 31.80 4.92
CA THR A 402 -4.07 32.98 5.65
C THR A 402 -5.57 32.92 5.93
N LYS A 403 -6.29 32.05 5.21
CA LYS A 403 -7.71 31.78 5.42
C LYS A 403 -8.01 30.29 5.29
N GLN A 404 -8.57 29.73 6.36
CA GLN A 404 -9.07 28.36 6.38
C GLN A 404 -10.58 28.37 6.12
N CYS A 405 -11.01 27.56 5.16
CA CYS A 405 -12.40 27.39 4.77
C CYS A 405 -12.92 26.01 5.14
N GLU A 406 -14.23 25.91 5.35
CA GLU A 406 -14.94 24.65 5.57
C GLU A 406 -16.19 24.61 4.70
N CYS A 407 -16.45 23.47 4.05
CA CYS A 407 -17.74 23.23 3.44
C CYS A 407 -18.76 22.89 4.54
N ASN A 408 -19.58 23.85 4.93
CA ASN A 408 -20.49 23.71 6.07
C ASN A 408 -21.56 22.63 5.79
N PRO A 409 -21.65 21.56 6.60
CA PRO A 409 -22.60 20.47 6.37
C PRO A 409 -24.08 20.86 6.42
N GLY A 410 -24.42 21.93 7.14
CA GLY A 410 -25.80 22.39 7.30
C GLY A 410 -26.26 23.35 6.22
N THR A 411 -25.36 24.11 5.61
CA THR A 411 -25.70 25.13 4.59
C THR A 411 -25.28 24.75 3.17
N ALA A 412 -24.43 23.72 3.01
CA ALA A 412 -23.79 23.35 1.75
C ALA A 412 -23.06 24.53 1.08
N LYS A 413 -22.52 25.45 1.90
CA LYS A 413 -21.74 26.60 1.47
C LYS A 413 -20.36 26.61 2.11
N VAL A 414 -19.41 27.18 1.39
CA VAL A 414 -18.07 27.42 1.92
C VAL A 414 -18.08 28.59 2.89
N GLU A 415 -17.54 28.37 4.07
CA GLU A 415 -17.38 29.36 5.13
C GLU A 415 -15.90 29.48 5.49
N CYS A 416 -15.32 30.68 5.33
CA CYS A 416 -13.89 30.92 5.55
C CYS A 416 -13.63 31.80 6.78
N LYS A 417 -12.51 31.52 7.46
CA LYS A 417 -12.03 32.27 8.62
C LYS A 417 -10.56 32.61 8.44
N ALA A 418 -10.18 33.85 8.76
CA ALA A 418 -8.78 34.24 8.80
C ALA A 418 -8.07 33.40 9.88
N THR A 419 -6.97 32.74 9.51
CA THR A 419 -6.18 31.85 10.37
C THR A 419 -4.75 31.83 9.84
N ALA A 420 -3.76 31.53 10.66
CA ALA A 420 -2.38 31.38 10.24
C ALA A 420 -1.78 30.10 10.85
N CYS A 421 -0.77 29.55 10.19
CA CYS A 421 0.03 28.47 10.75
C CYS A 421 0.68 28.88 12.07
N LYS A 422 0.91 27.91 12.95
CA LYS A 422 1.63 28.16 14.20
C LYS A 422 3.08 28.56 13.92
N LYS A 423 3.75 29.13 14.91
CA LYS A 423 5.17 29.53 14.81
C LYS A 423 6.10 28.36 14.45
N SER A 424 5.76 27.13 14.86
CA SER A 424 6.51 25.90 14.58
C SER A 424 6.09 25.21 13.28
N GLU A 425 5.23 25.85 12.48
CA GLU A 425 4.68 25.33 11.23
C GLU A 425 4.89 26.34 10.09
N VAL A 426 4.90 25.82 8.86
CA VAL A 426 4.96 26.60 7.62
C VAL A 426 3.86 26.12 6.69
N CYS A 427 3.23 27.06 5.99
CA CYS A 427 2.28 26.70 4.94
C CYS A 427 3.02 25.99 3.82
N GLY A 428 2.57 24.78 3.48
CA GLY A 428 3.19 23.97 2.45
C GLY A 428 2.19 23.10 1.73
N LEU A 429 2.68 22.42 0.69
CA LEU A 429 1.95 21.41 -0.07
C LEU A 429 2.75 20.11 0.04
N GLN A 430 2.23 19.12 0.76
CA GLN A 430 2.88 17.81 0.92
C GLN A 430 1.88 16.70 0.61
N SER A 431 2.29 15.71 -0.20
CA SER A 431 1.42 14.61 -0.67
C SER A 431 0.04 15.09 -1.15
N GLY A 432 0.03 16.12 -1.99
CA GLY A 432 -1.20 16.67 -2.53
C GLY A 432 -2.01 17.53 -1.57
N LYS A 433 -1.70 17.63 -0.27
CA LYS A 433 -2.50 18.38 0.68
C LYS A 433 -1.83 19.71 1.01
N ARG A 434 -2.58 20.81 0.88
CA ARG A 434 -2.14 22.10 1.42
C ARG A 434 -2.49 22.15 2.90
N ASP A 435 -1.50 22.39 3.73
CA ASP A 435 -1.70 22.52 5.17
C ASP A 435 -0.55 23.26 5.85
N CYS A 436 -0.70 23.47 7.16
CA CYS A 436 0.39 23.89 8.03
C CYS A 436 1.22 22.67 8.41
N TYR A 437 2.44 22.61 7.89
CA TYR A 437 3.37 21.53 8.12
C TYR A 437 4.46 21.94 9.11
N PRO A 438 4.96 21.01 9.94
CA PRO A 438 6.08 21.27 10.83
C PRO A 438 7.27 21.84 10.06
N THR A 439 7.93 22.86 10.61
CA THR A 439 9.14 23.46 10.01
C THR A 439 10.33 22.50 10.02
N SER A 440 10.34 21.53 10.94
CA SER A 440 11.38 20.51 11.03
C SER A 440 10.88 19.25 11.73
N TYR A 441 11.65 18.18 11.60
CA TYR A 441 11.49 16.93 12.34
C TYR A 441 12.78 16.64 13.09
N ALA A 442 12.69 16.04 14.27
CA ALA A 442 13.84 15.53 15.00
C ALA A 442 13.66 14.05 15.30
N THR A 443 14.78 13.33 15.35
CA THR A 443 14.83 11.89 15.58
C THR A 443 15.64 11.58 16.83
N CYS A 444 15.06 10.78 17.72
CA CYS A 444 15.73 10.15 18.84
C CYS A 444 15.93 8.66 18.53
N GLN A 445 17.04 8.08 18.98
CA GLN A 445 17.33 6.66 18.77
C GLN A 445 17.80 5.96 20.04
N GLY A 446 17.45 4.68 20.16
CA GLY A 446 18.04 3.73 21.10
C GLY A 446 18.53 2.52 20.30
N SER A 447 19.80 2.15 20.43
CA SER A 447 20.40 1.08 19.63
C SER A 447 21.53 0.37 20.38
N GLY A 448 21.94 -0.81 19.92
CA GLY A 448 23.03 -1.53 20.58
C GLY A 448 22.66 -1.91 22.01
N ASP A 449 23.56 -1.66 22.95
CA ASP A 449 23.57 -2.25 24.27
C ASP A 449 23.31 -1.32 25.46
N PRO A 450 22.21 -0.55 25.59
CA PRO A 450 21.63 0.40 24.66
C PRO A 450 22.30 1.78 24.78
N HIS A 451 22.76 2.28 23.65
CA HIS A 451 23.15 3.67 23.41
C HIS A 451 21.93 4.49 23.00
N TYR A 452 21.66 5.58 23.71
CA TYR A 452 20.60 6.52 23.39
C TYR A 452 21.17 7.80 22.79
N ARG A 453 20.45 8.39 21.84
CA ARG A 453 20.67 9.77 21.39
C ARG A 453 19.35 10.51 21.40
N THR A 454 19.29 11.59 22.17
CA THR A 454 18.09 12.45 22.32
C THR A 454 17.77 13.23 21.05
N PHE A 455 16.62 13.88 21.02
CA PHE A 455 16.22 14.76 19.91
C PHE A 455 17.19 15.94 19.69
N ASP A 456 17.84 16.43 20.73
CA ASP A 456 18.86 17.49 20.67
C ASP A 456 20.29 16.96 20.43
N GLY A 457 20.41 15.65 20.17
CA GLY A 457 21.69 15.00 19.81
C GLY A 457 22.57 14.61 20.99
N LYS A 458 22.03 14.51 22.22
CA LYS A 458 22.80 14.02 23.38
C LYS A 458 22.94 12.51 23.36
N ARG A 459 24.15 12.02 23.11
CA ARG A 459 24.53 10.61 23.28
C ARG A 459 24.75 10.24 24.76
N PHE A 460 24.19 9.13 25.22
CA PHE A 460 24.41 8.56 26.55
C PHE A 460 24.10 7.05 26.61
N ASP A 461 24.66 6.38 27.62
CA ASP A 461 24.45 4.95 27.86
C ASP A 461 23.56 4.72 29.08
N PHE A 462 22.63 3.77 28.97
CA PHE A 462 21.75 3.42 30.09
C PHE A 462 21.35 1.94 30.06
N GLN A 463 21.84 1.16 31.03
CA GLN A 463 21.75 -0.31 31.06
C GLN A 463 20.51 -0.87 31.77
N GLY A 464 19.50 -0.04 32.02
CA GLY A 464 18.28 -0.49 32.69
C GLY A 464 17.57 -1.63 31.94
N THR A 465 17.01 -2.60 32.67
CA THR A 465 16.27 -3.78 32.16
C THR A 465 14.78 -3.75 32.45
N CYS A 466 14.26 -2.58 32.80
CA CYS A 466 12.84 -2.37 33.01
C CYS A 466 12.15 -1.81 31.75
N THR A 467 10.86 -1.53 31.88
CA THR A 467 10.11 -0.69 30.95
C THR A 467 10.33 0.79 31.29
N TYR A 468 10.66 1.59 30.28
CA TYR A 468 10.92 3.02 30.40
C TYR A 468 10.11 3.83 29.40
N VAL A 469 9.78 5.07 29.75
CA VAL A 469 9.24 6.06 28.81
C VAL A 469 10.36 6.51 27.88
N LEU A 470 10.31 6.10 26.61
CA LEU A 470 11.22 6.61 25.58
C LEU A 470 10.90 8.08 25.30
N SER A 471 9.63 8.39 25.02
CA SER A 471 9.12 9.76 24.91
C SER A 471 7.60 9.78 25.08
N LYS A 472 7.07 10.87 25.63
CA LYS A 472 5.63 11.17 25.66
C LYS A 472 5.37 12.67 25.67
N LEU A 473 4.16 13.05 25.30
CA LEU A 473 3.67 14.42 25.51
C LEU A 473 3.49 14.66 27.02
N VAL A 474 4.20 15.64 27.59
CA VAL A 474 4.14 15.98 29.02
C VAL A 474 3.36 17.27 29.29
N SER A 475 3.33 18.21 28.35
CA SER A 475 2.48 19.39 28.44
C SER A 475 1.02 19.05 28.07
N LYS A 476 0.07 19.72 28.73
CA LYS A 476 -1.37 19.64 28.42
C LYS A 476 -1.93 20.98 27.96
N ASP A 477 -1.06 21.95 27.68
CA ASP A 477 -1.44 23.34 27.42
C ASP A 477 -2.05 23.49 26.02
N ASP A 478 -1.47 22.82 25.02
CA ASP A 478 -1.98 22.78 23.65
C ASP A 478 -2.86 21.54 23.41
N LYS A 479 -4.18 21.74 23.48
CA LYS A 479 -5.19 20.68 23.23
C LYS A 479 -5.28 20.22 21.77
N SER A 480 -4.62 20.92 20.84
CA SER A 480 -4.61 20.52 19.43
C SER A 480 -3.58 19.43 19.11
N LEU A 481 -2.62 19.18 20.01
CA LEU A 481 -1.65 18.10 19.86
C LEU A 481 -2.25 16.76 20.26
N ALA A 482 -1.98 15.73 19.46
CA ALA A 482 -2.38 14.37 19.80
C ALA A 482 -1.50 13.84 20.94
N PRO A 483 -2.09 13.35 22.06
CA PRO A 483 -1.32 12.70 23.10
C PRO A 483 -0.76 11.37 22.59
N PHE A 484 0.50 11.10 22.93
CA PHE A 484 1.18 9.84 22.63
C PHE A 484 2.10 9.45 23.79
N GLU A 485 2.38 8.16 23.91
CA GLU A 485 3.40 7.61 24.80
C GLU A 485 4.10 6.44 24.11
N VAL A 486 5.43 6.46 24.09
CA VAL A 486 6.27 5.38 23.57
C VAL A 486 7.05 4.77 24.72
N LEU A 487 6.88 3.47 24.90
CA LEU A 487 7.55 2.67 25.93
C LEU A 487 8.55 1.72 25.30
N VAL A 488 9.71 1.58 25.93
CA VAL A 488 10.73 0.59 25.58
C VAL A 488 10.98 -0.32 26.78
N LYS A 489 10.86 -1.63 26.57
CA LYS A 489 11.23 -2.63 27.57
C LYS A 489 12.57 -3.22 27.20
N ASN A 490 13.55 -3.06 28.07
CA ASN A 490 14.88 -3.60 27.89
C ASN A 490 15.04 -4.92 28.65
N GLN A 491 15.89 -5.83 28.17
CA GLN A 491 16.23 -7.05 28.90
C GLN A 491 17.63 -7.54 28.56
N HIS A 492 18.22 -8.35 29.44
CA HIS A 492 19.44 -9.10 29.15
C HIS A 492 19.22 -10.18 28.06
N ARG A 493 20.30 -10.58 27.38
CA ARG A 493 20.25 -11.63 26.33
C ARG A 493 20.95 -12.90 26.79
N GLY A 494 20.20 -13.99 26.88
CA GLY A 494 20.75 -15.30 27.24
C GLY A 494 21.43 -15.27 28.60
N ARG A 495 22.64 -15.85 28.70
CA ARG A 495 23.44 -15.82 29.94
C ARG A 495 24.25 -14.54 30.14
N ASN A 496 24.25 -13.62 29.17
CA ASN A 496 24.98 -12.35 29.28
C ASN A 496 24.12 -11.32 30.02
N THR A 497 24.41 -11.10 31.30
CA THR A 497 23.74 -10.09 32.16
C THR A 497 24.51 -8.77 32.19
N ALA A 498 25.49 -8.59 31.30
CA ALA A 498 26.41 -7.47 31.35
C ALA A 498 25.84 -6.18 30.73
N VAL A 499 24.86 -6.32 29.83
CA VAL A 499 24.21 -5.22 29.10
C VAL A 499 22.75 -5.54 28.79
N SER A 500 21.95 -4.51 28.50
CA SER A 500 20.52 -4.65 28.17
C SER A 500 20.20 -4.29 26.71
N TYR A 501 19.06 -4.78 26.22
CA TYR A 501 18.58 -4.52 24.87
C TYR A 501 17.10 -4.30 24.84
N THR A 502 16.66 -3.38 23.98
CA THR A 502 15.26 -3.24 23.59
C THR A 502 14.69 -4.58 23.15
N LYS A 503 13.75 -5.11 23.92
CA LYS A 503 12.99 -6.32 23.62
C LYS A 503 11.69 -5.97 22.92
N THR A 504 11.00 -5.00 23.49
CA THR A 504 9.62 -4.67 23.14
C THR A 504 9.49 -3.16 23.06
N VAL A 505 8.82 -2.69 22.01
CA VAL A 505 8.42 -1.31 21.85
C VAL A 505 6.90 -1.26 21.85
N THR A 506 6.34 -0.40 22.69
CA THR A 506 4.89 -0.17 22.77
C THR A 506 4.58 1.28 22.47
N VAL A 507 3.72 1.53 21.48
CA VAL A 507 3.22 2.86 21.13
C VAL A 507 1.76 2.95 21.58
N ILE A 508 1.45 3.97 22.37
CA ILE A 508 0.10 4.29 22.80
C ILE A 508 -0.28 5.60 22.13
N VAL A 509 -1.20 5.56 21.17
CA VAL A 509 -1.64 6.72 20.41
C VAL A 509 -3.05 6.51 19.91
N PHE A 510 -3.89 7.55 19.92
CA PHE A 510 -5.28 7.46 19.48
C PHE A 510 -6.10 6.32 20.12
N LYS A 511 -5.84 6.04 21.41
CA LYS A 511 -6.43 4.91 22.16
C LYS A 511 -6.07 3.52 21.64
N ASN A 512 -5.16 3.41 20.67
CA ASN A 512 -4.59 2.16 20.22
C ASN A 512 -3.29 1.86 20.98
N ILE A 513 -3.11 0.59 21.31
CA ILE A 513 -1.88 0.06 21.90
C ILE A 513 -1.23 -0.83 20.85
N ILE A 514 -0.10 -0.38 20.31
CA ILE A 514 0.67 -1.08 19.29
C ILE A 514 1.92 -1.66 19.93
N THR A 515 2.13 -2.97 19.84
CA THR A 515 3.29 -3.63 20.44
C THR A 515 4.06 -4.43 19.39
N MET A 516 5.36 -4.16 19.32
CA MET A 516 6.34 -4.89 18.51
C MET A 516 7.37 -5.53 19.44
N SER A 517 7.70 -6.81 19.25
CA SER A 517 8.59 -7.53 20.16
C SER A 517 9.51 -8.50 19.44
N ARG A 518 10.73 -8.66 19.98
CA ARG A 518 11.69 -9.69 19.56
C ARG A 518 11.20 -11.11 19.81
N ASP A 519 10.24 -11.32 20.71
CA ASP A 519 9.66 -12.65 20.95
C ASP A 519 8.89 -13.17 19.71
N ASN A 520 8.37 -12.26 18.88
CA ASN A 520 7.61 -12.57 17.67
C ASN A 520 8.01 -11.59 16.54
N PRO A 521 9.24 -11.69 16.00
CA PRO A 521 9.74 -10.73 15.01
C PRO A 521 8.87 -10.74 13.75
N GLY A 522 8.58 -9.53 13.23
CA GLY A 522 7.71 -9.33 12.08
C GLY A 522 6.21 -9.25 12.40
N LYS A 523 5.77 -9.68 13.60
CA LYS A 523 4.35 -9.65 13.99
C LYS A 523 4.05 -8.43 14.87
N VAL A 524 2.94 -7.75 14.60
CA VAL A 524 2.49 -6.59 15.37
C VAL A 524 1.19 -6.92 16.10
N LEU A 525 1.14 -6.60 17.40
CA LEU A 525 -0.09 -6.61 18.19
C LEU A 525 -0.71 -5.22 18.17
N VAL A 526 -2.00 -5.14 17.84
CA VAL A 526 -2.83 -3.94 18.00
C VAL A 526 -3.95 -4.30 18.96
N ASN A 527 -4.02 -3.61 20.10
CA ASN A 527 -4.99 -3.86 21.17
C ASN A 527 -5.04 -5.36 21.58
N ASN A 528 -3.85 -5.95 21.75
CA ASN A 528 -3.61 -7.35 22.08
C ASN A 528 -3.94 -8.37 20.97
N GLN A 529 -4.30 -7.97 19.75
CA GLN A 529 -4.57 -8.87 18.62
C GLN A 529 -3.52 -8.72 17.52
N TYR A 530 -3.05 -9.84 16.96
CA TYR A 530 -2.14 -9.83 15.82
C TYR A 530 -2.87 -9.36 14.57
N VAL A 531 -2.22 -8.46 13.84
CA VAL A 531 -2.67 -7.97 12.54
C VAL A 531 -1.64 -8.34 11.47
N ASN A 532 -2.11 -8.59 10.25
CA ASN A 532 -1.23 -8.69 9.10
C ASN A 532 -0.87 -7.29 8.62
N LEU A 533 0.34 -7.12 8.09
CA LEU A 533 0.81 -5.84 7.59
C LEU A 533 0.69 -5.76 6.06
N PRO A 534 0.41 -4.57 5.49
CA PRO A 534 0.11 -3.30 6.19
C PRO A 534 -1.26 -3.31 6.90
N PHE A 535 -1.39 -2.45 7.91
CA PHE A 535 -2.61 -2.27 8.70
C PHE A 535 -2.86 -0.78 8.98
N ASP A 536 -4.07 -0.32 8.66
CA ASP A 536 -4.49 1.08 8.83
C ASP A 536 -5.67 1.19 9.80
N VAL A 537 -5.71 2.29 10.56
CA VAL A 537 -6.80 2.61 11.49
C VAL A 537 -7.45 3.94 11.12
N GLU A 538 -8.79 3.97 11.13
CA GLU A 538 -9.63 5.17 10.94
C GLU A 538 -9.21 6.04 9.73
N ASP A 539 -9.25 5.46 8.52
CA ASP A 539 -8.90 6.15 7.26
C ASP A 539 -7.51 6.83 7.29
N GLY A 540 -6.47 6.09 7.70
CA GLY A 540 -5.07 6.53 7.66
C GLY A 540 -4.66 7.45 8.80
N GLN A 541 -5.42 7.49 9.90
CA GLN A 541 -5.01 8.22 11.11
C GLN A 541 -3.72 7.63 11.71
N LEU A 542 -3.58 6.31 11.61
CA LEU A 542 -2.45 5.50 12.03
C LEU A 542 -2.24 4.39 11.01
N SER A 543 -0.98 4.20 10.60
CA SER A 543 -0.58 3.19 9.63
C SER A 543 0.59 2.38 10.15
N ILE A 544 0.52 1.07 9.99
CA ILE A 544 1.51 0.11 10.45
C ILE A 544 1.95 -0.72 9.25
N PHE A 545 3.24 -0.73 8.95
CA PHE A 545 3.77 -1.42 7.77
C PHE A 545 5.21 -1.88 7.97
N ARG A 546 5.76 -2.60 7.00
CA ARG A 546 7.16 -3.04 7.01
C ARG A 546 7.98 -2.19 6.06
N SER A 547 9.19 -1.84 6.49
CA SER A 547 10.14 -1.10 5.69
C SER A 547 11.53 -1.70 5.93
N GLY A 548 12.03 -2.47 4.96
CA GLY A 548 13.25 -3.26 5.11
C GLY A 548 13.21 -4.17 6.33
N TYR A 549 14.20 -4.06 7.22
CA TYR A 549 14.24 -4.79 8.49
C TYR A 549 13.35 -4.22 9.60
N PHE A 550 12.63 -3.13 9.37
CA PHE A 550 11.90 -2.41 10.40
C PHE A 550 10.39 -2.65 10.33
N GLY A 551 9.77 -2.82 11.50
CA GLY A 551 8.35 -2.51 11.70
C GLY A 551 8.19 -1.01 11.88
N MET A 552 7.26 -0.42 11.15
CA MET A 552 6.98 1.01 11.11
C MET A 552 5.62 1.31 11.72
N VAL A 553 5.54 2.36 12.53
CA VAL A 553 4.28 2.98 12.96
C VAL A 553 4.33 4.44 12.57
N LYS A 554 3.40 4.89 11.73
CA LYS A 554 3.30 6.27 11.27
C LYS A 554 1.93 6.84 11.60
N THR A 555 1.89 8.06 12.11
CA THR A 555 0.64 8.78 12.41
C THR A 555 0.42 9.93 11.45
N LYS A 556 -0.85 10.32 11.27
CA LYS A 556 -1.23 11.47 10.45
C LYS A 556 -0.62 12.79 10.91
N PHE A 557 -0.31 12.94 12.20
CA PHE A 557 0.33 14.16 12.73
C PHE A 557 1.85 14.18 12.55
N GLY A 558 2.46 13.11 12.04
CA GLY A 558 3.89 13.07 11.70
C GLY A 558 4.79 12.32 12.69
N LEU A 559 4.24 11.60 13.69
CA LEU A 559 5.05 10.67 14.49
C LEU A 559 5.42 9.46 13.63
N THR A 560 6.70 9.14 13.60
CA THR A 560 7.21 7.92 12.94
C THR A 560 8.07 7.13 13.91
N LEU A 561 7.70 5.89 14.18
CA LEU A 561 8.49 4.94 14.96
C LEU A 561 9.01 3.82 14.06
N LYS A 562 10.31 3.50 14.15
CA LYS A 562 10.96 2.36 13.50
C LYS A 562 11.51 1.40 14.56
N PHE A 563 11.27 0.10 14.43
CA PHE A 563 11.91 -0.92 15.28
C PHE A 563 12.37 -2.12 14.45
N ASN A 564 13.65 -2.51 14.57
CA ASN A 564 14.23 -3.60 13.78
C ASN A 564 14.01 -5.00 14.36
N TRP A 565 13.05 -5.15 15.28
CA TRP A 565 12.75 -6.42 15.97
C TRP A 565 13.88 -6.97 16.84
N ASN A 566 14.97 -6.22 17.01
CA ASN A 566 16.19 -6.72 17.64
C ASN A 566 16.70 -5.80 18.76
N SER A 567 17.14 -4.58 18.42
CA SER A 567 17.75 -3.63 19.38
C SER A 567 17.65 -2.17 18.97
N HIS A 568 17.44 -1.87 17.69
CA HIS A 568 17.36 -0.50 17.18
C HIS A 568 15.90 -0.04 17.19
N VAL A 569 15.63 1.00 17.96
CA VAL A 569 14.40 1.79 17.94
C VAL A 569 14.73 3.23 17.57
N SER A 570 13.92 3.82 16.70
CA SER A 570 14.04 5.22 16.30
C SER A 570 12.66 5.86 16.35
N LEU A 571 12.57 7.06 16.94
CA LEU A 571 11.36 7.85 17.07
C LEU A 571 11.60 9.23 16.47
N THR A 572 10.81 9.58 15.45
CA THR A 572 10.83 10.90 14.81
C THR A 572 9.55 11.65 15.17
N LEU A 573 9.70 12.91 15.58
CA LEU A 573 8.60 13.81 15.93
C LEU A 573 8.66 15.13 15.16
N PRO A 574 7.49 15.75 14.88
CA PRO A 574 7.40 17.05 14.23
C PRO A 574 7.59 18.23 15.20
N SER A 575 8.14 19.35 14.73
CA SER A 575 8.48 20.55 15.53
C SER A 575 7.35 21.18 16.31
N SER A 576 6.10 20.80 16.02
CA SER A 576 4.93 21.12 16.84
C SER A 576 4.99 20.53 18.27
N TYR A 577 5.84 19.52 18.52
CA TYR A 577 6.04 18.89 19.84
C TYR A 577 7.32 19.36 20.57
N SER A 578 8.15 20.20 19.94
CA SER A 578 9.35 20.78 20.57
C SER A 578 8.97 21.52 21.86
N ASP A 579 9.80 21.40 22.90
CA ASP A 579 9.56 21.90 24.27
C ASP A 579 8.40 21.26 25.06
N LEU A 580 7.63 20.33 24.47
CA LEU A 580 6.38 19.82 25.06
C LEU A 580 6.43 18.34 25.46
N ILE A 581 7.57 17.69 25.23
CA ILE A 581 7.77 16.25 25.44
C ILE A 581 8.76 15.97 26.59
N GLY A 582 8.80 14.71 27.01
CA GLY A 582 9.78 14.22 27.98
C GLY A 582 9.91 12.70 27.94
N GLY A 583 11.01 12.18 28.47
CA GLY A 583 11.37 10.75 28.44
C GLY A 583 12.88 10.60 28.26
N LEU A 584 13.33 9.37 28.01
CA LEU A 584 14.75 9.10 27.70
C LEU A 584 15.27 9.86 26.46
N CYS A 585 14.37 10.31 25.58
CA CYS A 585 14.70 11.11 24.40
C CYS A 585 14.88 12.62 24.65
N GLY A 586 14.82 13.09 25.90
CA GLY A 586 14.96 14.51 26.22
C GLY A 586 13.68 15.34 26.00
N ASN A 587 13.81 16.66 26.01
CA ASN A 587 12.70 17.62 25.92
C ASN A 587 12.58 18.31 24.54
N TRP A 588 13.61 18.18 23.69
CA TRP A 588 13.71 18.76 22.35
C TRP A 588 13.51 20.28 22.34
N ASN A 589 14.45 20.99 22.95
CA ASN A 589 14.46 22.45 23.06
C ASN A 589 15.67 23.11 22.37
N GLY A 590 16.50 22.31 21.69
CA GLY A 590 17.76 22.73 21.08
C GLY A 590 18.94 22.78 22.04
N GLN A 591 18.80 22.33 23.30
CA GLN A 591 19.85 22.41 24.33
C GLN A 591 20.26 21.02 24.84
N ARG A 592 21.25 20.42 24.20
CA ARG A 592 21.87 19.13 24.59
C ARG A 592 22.23 19.01 26.09
N ASN A 593 22.50 20.12 26.77
CA ASN A 593 22.97 20.07 28.16
C ASN A 593 21.85 19.80 29.18
N ASP A 594 20.60 20.15 28.88
CA ASP A 594 19.50 20.01 29.83
C ASP A 594 18.64 18.76 29.62
N ASP A 595 18.83 18.02 28.53
CA ASP A 595 18.13 16.76 28.19
C ASP A 595 17.96 15.71 29.31
N PHE A 596 18.76 15.78 30.38
CA PHE A 596 18.62 14.93 31.55
C PHE A 596 17.64 15.50 32.59
N LEU A 597 16.46 15.91 32.15
CA LEU A 597 15.37 16.30 33.06
C LEU A 597 14.57 15.07 33.52
N LYS A 598 14.37 14.96 34.83
CA LYS A 598 13.44 14.01 35.43
C LYS A 598 11.98 14.41 35.14
N PRO A 599 10.98 13.54 35.40
CA PRO A 599 9.57 13.89 35.22
C PRO A 599 9.11 15.15 36.00
N ASP A 600 9.77 15.47 37.11
CA ASP A 600 9.54 16.66 37.93
C ASP A 600 10.24 17.94 37.40
N LYS A 601 10.86 17.87 36.22
CA LYS A 601 11.67 18.91 35.57
C LYS A 601 12.97 19.30 36.28
N SER A 602 13.39 18.58 37.32
CA SER A 602 14.69 18.81 37.92
C SER A 602 15.79 18.01 37.20
N PRO A 603 17.02 18.54 37.10
CA PRO A 603 18.11 17.88 36.38
C PRO A 603 18.62 16.65 37.12
N ALA A 604 19.05 15.64 36.36
CA ALA A 604 19.79 14.49 36.84
C ALA A 604 21.29 14.61 36.48
N ASN A 605 22.15 14.25 37.43
CA ASN A 605 23.60 14.42 37.29
C ASN A 605 24.29 13.23 36.60
N THR A 606 23.60 12.10 36.44
CA THR A 606 24.14 10.90 35.79
C THR A 606 23.07 10.24 34.90
N PRO A 607 23.47 9.55 33.80
CA PRO A 607 22.55 8.80 32.96
C PRO A 607 21.71 7.76 33.73
N THR A 608 22.28 7.11 34.73
CA THR A 608 21.57 6.12 35.57
C THR A 608 20.42 6.77 36.36
N VAL A 609 20.68 7.90 37.04
CA VAL A 609 19.65 8.61 37.81
C VAL A 609 18.58 9.17 36.87
N PHE A 610 18.98 9.65 35.70
CA PHE A 610 18.06 10.11 34.66
C PHE A 610 17.16 8.97 34.18
N GLY A 611 17.74 7.84 33.76
CA GLY A 611 16.98 6.72 33.20
C GLY A 611 16.06 6.05 34.21
N ASP A 612 16.51 5.88 35.46
CA ASP A 612 15.68 5.32 36.54
C ASP A 612 14.44 6.19 36.83
N SER A 613 14.58 7.52 36.73
CA SER A 613 13.45 8.44 36.95
C SER A 613 12.32 8.29 35.92
N TRP A 614 12.59 7.68 34.75
CA TRP A 614 11.62 7.44 33.67
C TRP A 614 11.12 6.00 33.61
N LYS A 615 11.40 5.18 34.64
CA LYS A 615 10.90 3.81 34.78
C LYS A 615 9.38 3.77 34.93
N VAL A 616 8.73 2.79 34.28
CA VAL A 616 7.29 2.57 34.32
C VAL A 616 6.98 1.18 34.85
N GLY A 617 6.08 1.11 35.83
CA GLY A 617 5.63 -0.15 36.41
C GLY A 617 6.69 -0.90 37.23
N ASN A 618 6.30 -2.07 37.72
CA ASN A 618 7.16 -2.97 38.49
C ASN A 618 7.34 -4.27 37.70
N ASP A 619 8.17 -4.23 36.66
CA ASP A 619 8.62 -5.46 35.99
C ASP A 619 9.35 -6.36 37.02
N PRO A 620 8.93 -7.62 37.21
CA PRO A 620 9.62 -8.55 38.10
C PRO A 620 11.08 -8.73 37.67
N ASP A 621 12.00 -8.74 38.64
CA ASP A 621 13.44 -8.98 38.45
C ASP A 621 14.17 -7.99 37.52
N CYS A 622 13.61 -6.79 37.28
CA CYS A 622 14.26 -5.75 36.50
C CYS A 622 15.14 -4.83 37.37
N SER A 623 16.23 -4.32 36.77
CA SER A 623 17.20 -3.45 37.42
C SER A 623 17.39 -2.15 36.65
N SER A 624 17.67 -1.07 37.38
CA SER A 624 17.91 0.25 36.80
C SER A 624 19.39 0.54 36.52
N ASP A 625 20.27 -0.40 36.85
CA ASP A 625 21.71 -0.33 36.61
C ASP A 625 22.29 -1.77 36.53
N CYS A 626 23.62 -1.92 36.46
CA CYS A 626 24.34 -3.20 36.51
C CYS A 626 24.27 -3.90 37.90
N ASP A 627 23.15 -3.82 38.63
CA ASP A 627 22.91 -4.45 39.94
C ASP A 627 23.95 -4.11 41.02
N GLY A 628 24.45 -2.87 41.04
CA GLY A 628 25.49 -2.45 41.99
C GLY A 628 26.88 -3.07 41.74
N LYS A 629 27.06 -3.82 40.64
CA LYS A 629 28.36 -4.25 40.14
C LYS A 629 28.89 -3.18 39.18
N LYS A 630 30.22 -3.01 39.15
CA LYS A 630 30.87 -2.15 38.15
C LYS A 630 30.49 -2.70 36.77
N CYS A 631 29.80 -1.90 35.95
CA CYS A 631 29.51 -2.28 34.57
C CYS A 631 30.82 -2.68 33.88
N PRO A 632 30.81 -3.70 33.02
CA PRO A 632 32.05 -4.25 32.50
C PRO A 632 32.84 -3.17 31.78
N THR A 633 34.11 -3.06 32.12
CA THR A 633 35.03 -2.13 31.46
C THR A 633 35.78 -2.87 30.37
N CYS A 634 35.94 -2.22 29.23
CA CYS A 634 36.70 -2.78 28.14
C CYS A 634 38.21 -2.79 28.43
N ASP A 635 38.90 -3.86 28.02
CA ASP A 635 40.37 -3.89 28.01
C ASP A 635 40.92 -3.01 26.87
N HIS A 636 41.88 -2.14 27.20
CA HIS A 636 42.44 -1.16 26.24
C HIS A 636 43.12 -1.82 25.02
N SER A 637 43.71 -3.01 25.19
CA SER A 637 44.32 -3.74 24.07
C SER A 637 43.28 -4.30 23.09
N LEU A 638 42.10 -4.71 23.59
CA LEU A 638 40.98 -5.14 22.75
C LEU A 638 40.33 -3.96 22.02
N MET A 639 40.22 -2.79 22.67
CA MET A 639 39.73 -1.58 21.99
C MET A 639 40.56 -1.26 20.75
N LEU A 640 41.89 -1.27 20.87
CA LEU A 640 42.81 -0.97 19.77
C LEU A 640 42.60 -1.90 18.56
N ASP A 641 42.31 -3.20 18.76
CA ASP A 641 42.00 -4.11 17.65
C ASP A 641 40.66 -3.77 16.98
N TYR A 642 39.61 -3.50 17.76
CA TYR A 642 38.28 -3.18 17.22
C TYR A 642 38.21 -1.82 16.52
N GLN A 643 39.13 -0.90 16.82
CA GLN A 643 39.29 0.37 16.13
C GLN A 643 39.78 0.22 14.67
N THR A 644 40.36 -0.92 14.31
CA THR A 644 40.90 -1.15 12.96
C THR A 644 39.81 -1.29 11.90
N GLY A 645 40.18 -1.10 10.62
CA GLY A 645 39.29 -1.31 9.47
C GLY A 645 38.80 -2.76 9.28
N LYS A 646 39.30 -3.71 10.07
CA LYS A 646 38.76 -5.06 10.13
C LYS A 646 37.38 -5.08 10.80
N TYR A 647 37.14 -4.18 11.76
CA TYR A 647 35.92 -4.08 12.55
C TYR A 647 35.28 -2.69 12.43
N CYS A 648 35.34 -1.85 13.48
CA CYS A 648 34.60 -0.60 13.58
C CYS A 648 35.20 0.53 12.72
N GLY A 649 36.50 0.47 12.40
CA GLY A 649 37.14 1.46 11.52
C GLY A 649 36.52 1.55 10.12
N ARG A 650 35.68 0.58 9.73
CA ARG A 650 34.86 0.63 8.50
C ARG A 650 33.88 1.80 8.50
N ILE A 651 33.39 2.23 9.66
CA ILE A 651 32.43 3.32 9.80
C ILE A 651 33.05 4.65 9.37
N THR A 652 34.33 4.86 9.65
CA THR A 652 35.07 6.12 9.42
C THR A 652 35.95 6.09 8.16
N ASP A 653 36.02 4.96 7.45
CA ASP A 653 36.82 4.82 6.24
C ASP A 653 36.32 5.73 5.11
N LYS A 654 37.12 6.73 4.74
CA LYS A 654 36.81 7.73 3.70
C LYS A 654 36.66 7.14 2.30
N ASN A 655 37.19 5.94 2.07
CA ASN A 655 37.02 5.21 0.81
C ASN A 655 36.09 4.00 0.96
N GLY A 656 35.54 3.81 2.16
CA GLY A 656 34.67 2.69 2.50
C GLY A 656 33.22 2.88 2.05
N PRO A 657 32.34 1.92 2.40
CA PRO A 657 30.96 1.87 1.92
C PRO A 657 30.09 3.04 2.40
N PHE A 658 30.52 3.76 3.44
CA PHE A 658 29.80 4.89 4.03
C PHE A 658 30.33 6.27 3.58
N LYS A 659 31.27 6.34 2.63
CA LYS A 659 31.94 7.60 2.23
C LYS A 659 30.98 8.74 1.83
N HIS A 660 29.85 8.41 1.23
CA HIS A 660 28.84 9.41 0.81
C HIS A 660 27.97 9.91 1.97
N CYS A 661 28.03 9.25 3.13
CA CYS A 661 27.26 9.57 4.32
C CYS A 661 27.99 10.49 5.29
N HIS A 662 29.34 10.45 5.34
CA HIS A 662 30.14 11.22 6.30
C HIS A 662 29.87 12.73 6.27
N ALA A 663 29.50 13.28 5.13
CA ALA A 663 29.14 14.70 4.98
C ALA A 663 27.75 15.06 5.55
N LYS A 664 26.89 14.07 5.76
CA LYS A 664 25.50 14.22 6.22
C LYS A 664 25.29 13.71 7.66
N VAL A 665 26.02 12.67 8.06
CA VAL A 665 25.95 12.07 9.40
C VAL A 665 27.36 11.87 9.93
N ASP A 666 27.68 12.50 11.05
CA ASP A 666 28.97 12.35 11.72
C ASP A 666 29.18 10.89 12.16
N PRO A 667 30.21 10.19 11.66
CA PRO A 667 30.48 8.80 12.01
C PRO A 667 31.03 8.60 13.44
N THR A 668 31.50 9.65 14.11
CA THR A 668 32.32 9.55 15.33
C THR A 668 31.62 8.80 16.47
N GLU A 669 30.43 9.26 16.88
CA GLU A 669 29.69 8.62 17.98
C GLU A 669 29.25 7.18 17.61
N TYR A 670 28.96 6.89 16.33
CA TYR A 670 28.61 5.52 15.88
C TYR A 670 29.81 4.57 15.90
N TYR A 671 30.98 5.09 15.56
CA TYR A 671 32.24 4.36 15.66
C TYR A 671 32.59 4.03 17.11
N GLU A 672 32.41 4.98 18.02
CA GLU A 672 32.64 4.78 19.46
C GLU A 672 31.68 3.73 20.03
N ASP A 673 30.39 3.83 19.71
CA ASP A 673 29.36 2.85 20.07
C ASP A 673 29.76 1.44 19.57
N CYS A 674 30.20 1.32 18.31
CA CYS A 674 30.66 0.05 17.75
C CYS A 674 31.83 -0.56 18.53
N VAL A 675 32.85 0.23 18.87
CA VAL A 675 34.04 -0.25 19.58
C VAL A 675 33.66 -0.71 20.99
N PHE A 676 32.76 0.02 21.64
CA PHE A 676 32.23 -0.31 22.96
C PHE A 676 31.47 -1.64 22.93
N ASP A 677 30.47 -1.75 22.04
CA ASP A 677 29.70 -2.97 21.78
C ASP A 677 30.63 -4.17 21.52
N MET A 678 31.55 -4.04 20.56
CA MET A 678 32.48 -5.12 20.20
C MET A 678 33.30 -5.59 21.39
N CYS A 679 33.67 -4.68 22.29
CA CYS A 679 34.41 -5.06 23.46
C CYS A 679 33.59 -5.83 24.50
N LEU A 680 32.38 -5.34 24.80
CA LEU A 680 31.50 -6.02 25.76
C LEU A 680 31.07 -7.39 25.26
N TYR A 681 31.06 -7.57 23.94
CA TYR A 681 30.80 -8.84 23.27
C TYR A 681 32.03 -9.68 22.97
N ARG A 682 33.22 -9.27 23.42
CA ARG A 682 34.50 -9.96 23.17
C ARG A 682 34.70 -10.32 21.69
N GLY A 683 34.33 -9.40 20.81
CA GLY A 683 34.52 -9.50 19.37
C GLY A 683 33.44 -10.30 18.64
N HIS A 684 32.31 -10.60 19.28
CA HIS A 684 31.23 -11.35 18.63
C HIS A 684 30.70 -10.61 17.39
N ALA A 685 30.63 -11.31 16.26
CA ALA A 685 30.29 -10.71 14.97
C ALA A 685 28.96 -9.96 14.96
N SER A 686 27.95 -10.42 15.73
CA SER A 686 26.65 -9.73 15.80
C SER A 686 26.74 -8.29 16.32
N ALA A 687 27.68 -7.98 17.21
CA ALA A 687 27.87 -6.63 17.73
C ALA A 687 28.31 -5.69 16.59
N LEU A 688 29.34 -6.08 15.83
CA LEU A 688 29.77 -5.35 14.64
C LEU A 688 28.64 -5.19 13.62
N CYS A 689 27.95 -6.28 13.27
CA CYS A 689 26.91 -6.22 12.24
C CYS A 689 25.72 -5.34 12.66
N ASN A 690 25.36 -5.33 13.94
CA ASN A 690 24.33 -4.44 14.46
C ASN A 690 24.76 -2.98 14.40
N ALA A 691 26.00 -2.67 14.79
CA ALA A 691 26.54 -1.30 14.74
C ALA A 691 26.61 -0.77 13.30
N LEU A 692 27.08 -1.60 12.34
CA LEU A 692 27.12 -1.25 10.92
C LEU A 692 25.71 -1.04 10.34
N SER A 693 24.72 -1.86 10.71
CA SER A 693 23.32 -1.62 10.31
C SER A 693 22.71 -0.38 10.95
N THR A 694 23.04 -0.07 12.20
CA THR A 694 22.59 1.18 12.84
C THR A 694 23.11 2.40 12.09
N TYR A 695 24.40 2.41 11.70
CA TYR A 695 24.94 3.51 10.91
C TYR A 695 24.36 3.52 9.48
N THR A 696 24.12 2.35 8.88
CA THR A 696 23.40 2.24 7.59
C THR A 696 22.02 2.90 7.66
N SER A 697 21.24 2.64 8.71
CA SER A 697 19.93 3.27 8.92
C SER A 697 20.05 4.78 9.05
N ALA A 698 20.99 5.26 9.88
CA ALA A 698 21.20 6.71 10.06
C ALA A 698 21.59 7.40 8.74
N CYS A 699 22.42 6.76 7.92
CA CYS A 699 22.79 7.25 6.59
C CYS A 699 21.60 7.30 5.64
N GLN A 700 20.76 6.26 5.63
CA GLN A 700 19.58 6.18 4.78
C GLN A 700 18.50 7.18 5.19
N ASP A 701 18.31 7.39 6.50
CA ASP A 701 17.41 8.42 7.03
C ASP A 701 17.92 9.85 6.70
N ALA A 702 19.23 10.01 6.47
CA ALA A 702 19.89 11.25 6.03
C ALA A 702 20.07 11.35 4.49
N PRO A 703 19.09 10.86 3.72
CA PRO A 703 19.18 10.40 2.32
C PRO A 703 20.59 10.28 1.73
N ALA A 704 21.48 9.48 2.34
CA ALA A 704 22.83 9.23 1.85
C ALA A 704 22.93 7.85 1.18
N LYS A 705 23.68 7.77 0.08
CA LYS A 705 23.99 6.49 -0.57
C LYS A 705 24.93 5.66 0.32
N VAL A 706 24.60 4.40 0.54
CA VAL A 706 25.45 3.41 1.19
C VAL A 706 25.80 2.33 0.18
N GLU A 707 27.08 2.01 0.02
CA GLU A 707 27.51 0.92 -0.85
C GLU A 707 27.37 -0.43 -0.15
N GLN A 708 27.26 -1.51 -0.93
CA GLN A 708 27.16 -2.88 -0.42
C GLN A 708 28.32 -3.20 0.53
N TRP A 709 28.01 -3.51 1.78
CA TRP A 709 29.01 -3.85 2.79
C TRP A 709 28.87 -5.27 3.37
N ARG A 710 27.69 -5.90 3.22
CA ARG A 710 27.46 -7.30 3.59
C ARG A 710 27.90 -8.26 2.50
N SER A 711 28.38 -9.42 2.90
CA SER A 711 28.68 -10.55 2.02
C SER A 711 28.40 -11.88 2.73
N ASP A 712 28.44 -13.00 1.99
CA ASP A 712 28.26 -14.34 2.55
C ASP A 712 29.26 -14.66 3.68
N SER A 713 30.45 -14.05 3.63
CA SER A 713 31.51 -14.22 4.63
C SER A 713 31.56 -13.12 5.69
N PHE A 714 30.82 -12.02 5.52
CA PHE A 714 30.88 -10.85 6.41
C PHE A 714 29.49 -10.28 6.65
N CYS A 715 29.00 -10.44 7.88
CA CYS A 715 27.65 -10.05 8.27
C CYS A 715 26.58 -10.58 7.31
N PRO A 716 26.54 -11.89 7.04
CA PRO A 716 25.59 -12.46 6.09
C PRO A 716 24.17 -12.14 6.52
N SER A 717 23.34 -11.80 5.54
CA SER A 717 21.91 -11.59 5.75
C SER A 717 21.16 -12.91 5.65
N SER A 718 20.13 -13.08 6.49
CA SER A 718 19.24 -14.25 6.46
C SER A 718 17.89 -13.84 5.89
N CYS A 719 17.76 -13.92 4.56
CA CYS A 719 16.49 -13.71 3.88
C CYS A 719 15.70 -15.03 3.81
N LYS A 720 14.37 -14.95 3.85
CA LYS A 720 13.49 -16.12 3.74
C LYS A 720 13.56 -16.70 2.33
N ALA A 721 12.98 -17.89 2.15
CA ALA A 721 12.82 -18.47 0.83
C ALA A 721 12.19 -17.47 -0.14
N ASN A 722 12.66 -17.49 -1.39
CA ASN A 722 12.21 -16.60 -2.47
C ASN A 722 12.45 -15.11 -2.21
N SER A 723 13.48 -14.76 -1.43
CA SER A 723 13.92 -13.38 -1.22
C SER A 723 15.45 -13.28 -1.17
N HIS A 724 15.98 -12.09 -1.44
CA HIS A 724 17.40 -11.78 -1.38
C HIS A 724 17.65 -10.44 -0.68
N TYR A 725 18.90 -10.19 -0.32
CA TYR A 725 19.32 -8.98 0.38
C TYR A 725 19.57 -7.82 -0.58
N GLU A 726 19.10 -6.63 -0.20
CA GLU A 726 19.49 -5.37 -0.82
C GLU A 726 19.86 -4.35 0.27
N VAL A 727 20.99 -3.64 0.09
CA VAL A 727 21.40 -2.57 1.02
C VAL A 727 20.42 -1.39 0.98
N CYS A 728 19.72 -1.18 -0.13
CA CYS A 728 18.81 -0.06 -0.37
C CYS A 728 17.56 -0.59 -1.09
N ALA A 729 16.75 -1.37 -0.36
CA ALA A 729 15.46 -1.87 -0.82
C ALA A 729 14.39 -0.76 -0.78
N SER A 730 13.30 -0.92 -1.53
CA SER A 730 12.15 -0.01 -1.42
C SER A 730 11.69 0.12 0.05
N GLY A 731 11.52 1.37 0.49
CA GLY A 731 10.96 1.69 1.81
C GLY A 731 9.49 1.30 1.96
N CYS A 732 8.81 1.06 0.85
CA CYS A 732 7.45 0.56 0.79
C CYS A 732 7.33 -0.55 -0.27
N PRO A 733 7.68 -1.80 0.07
CA PRO A 733 7.52 -2.90 -0.86
C PRO A 733 6.03 -3.17 -1.13
N GLN A 734 5.72 -3.56 -2.36
CA GLN A 734 4.39 -4.07 -2.71
C GLN A 734 4.07 -5.34 -1.92
N THR A 735 2.81 -5.49 -1.55
CA THR A 735 2.35 -6.65 -0.77
C THR A 735 1.06 -7.22 -1.37
N CYS A 736 0.70 -8.43 -0.95
CA CYS A 736 -0.61 -9.00 -1.30
C CYS A 736 -1.81 -8.20 -0.76
N SER A 737 -1.62 -7.20 0.10
CA SER A 737 -2.72 -6.35 0.56
C SER A 737 -3.23 -5.39 -0.53
N GLY A 738 -2.45 -5.21 -1.60
CA GLY A 738 -2.74 -4.33 -2.71
C GLY A 738 -1.49 -4.15 -3.57
N LEU A 739 -1.67 -4.16 -4.89
CA LEU A 739 -0.59 -3.86 -5.85
C LEU A 739 -0.18 -2.37 -5.83
N ASP A 740 -0.94 -1.55 -5.11
CA ASP A 740 -0.72 -0.14 -4.89
C ASP A 740 0.09 0.10 -3.61
N GLU A 741 1.04 1.04 -3.65
CA GLU A 741 1.71 1.52 -2.44
C GLU A 741 0.70 2.24 -1.53
N PRO A 742 0.64 1.89 -0.23
CA PRO A 742 -0.16 2.63 0.74
C PRO A 742 0.21 4.12 0.79
N GLU A 743 -0.77 5.02 0.80
CA GLU A 743 -0.54 6.48 0.90
C GLU A 743 0.33 6.84 2.13
N SER A 744 0.24 6.05 3.20
CA SER A 744 1.03 6.22 4.41
C SER A 744 2.54 6.05 4.21
N CYS A 745 2.97 5.24 3.25
CA CYS A 745 4.38 4.96 3.00
C CYS A 745 4.93 5.71 1.76
N GLU A 746 4.11 6.55 1.12
CA GLU A 746 4.53 7.41 0.02
C GLU A 746 5.70 8.31 0.47
N ASN A 747 6.73 8.42 -0.37
CA ASN A 747 8.01 9.11 -0.09
C ASN A 747 8.89 8.46 1.00
N THR A 748 8.67 7.18 1.34
CA THR A 748 9.65 6.45 2.16
C THR A 748 10.97 6.28 1.42
N LEU A 749 12.07 6.62 2.08
CA LEU A 749 13.40 6.43 1.53
C LEU A 749 13.73 4.94 1.46
N CYS A 750 14.67 4.57 0.58
CA CYS A 750 15.14 3.19 0.55
C CYS A 750 15.75 2.80 1.90
N THR A 751 15.67 1.53 2.25
CA THR A 751 16.15 1.02 3.52
C THR A 751 16.78 -0.37 3.36
N GLU A 752 17.76 -0.69 4.19
CA GLU A 752 18.39 -2.00 4.21
C GLU A 752 17.37 -3.11 4.56
N GLY A 753 17.30 -4.17 3.74
CA GLY A 753 16.31 -5.22 3.94
C GLY A 753 16.41 -6.43 3.01
N CYS A 754 15.46 -7.35 3.17
CA CYS A 754 15.24 -8.45 2.23
C CYS A 754 14.09 -8.09 1.28
N VAL A 755 14.26 -8.37 -0.01
CA VAL A 755 13.31 -8.09 -1.07
C VAL A 755 12.90 -9.42 -1.71
N CYS A 756 11.62 -9.56 -2.04
CA CYS A 756 11.16 -10.75 -2.76
C CYS A 756 11.85 -10.86 -4.13
N ASN A 757 12.21 -12.08 -4.50
CA ASN A 757 12.76 -12.39 -5.81
C ASN A 757 11.70 -12.16 -6.90
N ASP A 758 12.14 -12.01 -8.14
CA ASP A 758 11.24 -11.90 -9.29
C ASP A 758 10.22 -13.05 -9.31
N GLY A 759 8.95 -12.72 -9.55
CA GLY A 759 7.82 -13.66 -9.52
C GLY A 759 7.17 -13.84 -8.14
N PHE A 760 7.74 -13.23 -7.09
CA PHE A 760 7.22 -13.32 -5.73
C PHE A 760 6.84 -11.95 -5.15
N ILE A 761 5.78 -11.93 -4.35
CA ILE A 761 5.25 -10.75 -3.67
C ILE A 761 5.15 -11.00 -2.16
N LEU A 762 5.25 -9.93 -1.36
CA LEU A 762 5.21 -10.03 0.09
C LEU A 762 3.78 -10.29 0.60
N SER A 763 3.53 -11.48 1.14
CA SER A 763 2.32 -11.83 1.91
C SER A 763 2.63 -11.78 3.39
N ASP A 764 2.34 -10.64 4.03
CA ASP A 764 2.77 -10.29 5.39
C ASP A 764 4.28 -10.43 5.62
N SER A 765 4.76 -11.65 5.84
CA SER A 765 6.15 -11.97 6.15
C SER A 765 6.87 -12.87 5.17
N ASP A 766 6.15 -13.42 4.21
CA ASP A 766 6.64 -14.46 3.32
C ASP A 766 6.53 -14.01 1.87
N CYS A 767 7.54 -14.33 1.07
CA CYS A 767 7.51 -14.09 -0.36
C CYS A 767 6.83 -15.28 -1.04
N VAL A 768 5.60 -15.05 -1.47
CA VAL A 768 4.73 -16.05 -2.09
C VAL A 768 4.52 -15.70 -3.56
N MET A 769 4.13 -16.69 -4.37
CA MET A 769 3.71 -16.39 -5.74
C MET A 769 2.43 -15.55 -5.68
N LEU A 770 2.22 -14.66 -6.64
CA LEU A 770 1.07 -13.75 -6.63
C LEU A 770 -0.28 -14.52 -6.67
N ALA A 771 -0.32 -15.73 -7.24
CA ALA A 771 -1.47 -16.64 -7.19
C ALA A 771 -1.76 -17.27 -5.80
N GLU A 772 -0.82 -17.15 -4.85
CA GLU A 772 -0.94 -17.61 -3.46
C GLU A 772 -1.23 -16.45 -2.49
N CYS A 773 -1.46 -15.25 -3.01
CA CYS A 773 -1.97 -14.16 -2.19
C CYS A 773 -3.30 -14.54 -1.53
N GLY A 774 -3.48 -14.09 -0.30
CA GLY A 774 -4.71 -14.23 0.44
C GLY A 774 -5.83 -13.27 0.00
N CYS A 775 -6.62 -12.79 0.95
CA CYS A 775 -7.88 -12.12 0.70
C CYS A 775 -7.92 -10.75 1.37
N ILE A 776 -8.62 -9.80 0.75
CA ILE A 776 -9.00 -8.54 1.39
C ILE A 776 -10.42 -8.67 1.94
N HIS A 777 -10.59 -8.34 3.21
CA HIS A 777 -11.91 -8.28 3.81
C HIS A 777 -12.02 -7.04 4.70
N GLN A 778 -13.02 -6.19 4.42
CA GLN A 778 -13.25 -4.93 5.15
C GLN A 778 -11.99 -4.03 5.21
N GLY A 779 -11.21 -3.98 4.13
CA GLY A 779 -9.97 -3.21 4.05
C GLY A 779 -8.76 -3.83 4.76
N GLN A 780 -8.90 -4.99 5.39
CA GLN A 780 -7.79 -5.71 6.02
C GLN A 780 -7.36 -6.92 5.20
N TYR A 781 -6.05 -7.14 5.11
CA TYR A 781 -5.46 -8.31 4.46
C TYR A 781 -5.44 -9.54 5.37
N PHE A 782 -5.80 -10.70 4.82
CA PHE A 782 -5.74 -12.01 5.46
C PHE A 782 -4.98 -12.99 4.56
N GLN A 783 -4.04 -13.76 5.12
CA GLN A 783 -3.27 -14.74 4.35
C GLN A 783 -4.16 -15.89 3.86
N MET A 784 -3.77 -16.56 2.78
CA MET A 784 -4.48 -17.73 2.27
C MET A 784 -4.61 -18.81 3.36
N GLY A 785 -5.82 -19.33 3.57
CA GLY A 785 -6.14 -20.31 4.61
C GLY A 785 -6.36 -19.72 6.01
N GLN A 786 -6.13 -18.42 6.22
CA GLN A 786 -6.28 -17.79 7.52
C GLN A 786 -7.75 -17.79 7.96
N VAL A 787 -7.98 -18.21 9.21
CA VAL A 787 -9.27 -18.14 9.89
C VAL A 787 -9.32 -16.86 10.72
N PHE A 788 -10.42 -16.11 10.61
CA PHE A 788 -10.61 -14.88 11.36
C PHE A 788 -12.07 -14.66 11.75
N PHE A 789 -12.28 -13.78 12.73
CA PHE A 789 -13.60 -13.46 13.27
C PHE A 789 -13.85 -11.95 13.10
N PRO A 790 -14.62 -11.53 12.08
CA PRO A 790 -14.94 -10.13 11.87
C PRO A 790 -15.53 -9.48 13.11
N ASN A 791 -15.22 -8.20 13.33
CA ASN A 791 -15.71 -7.39 14.46
C ASN A 791 -15.34 -7.90 15.87
N GLY A 792 -14.51 -8.93 16.01
CA GLY A 792 -14.01 -9.42 17.31
C GLY A 792 -15.06 -10.10 18.22
N GLN A 793 -16.28 -10.35 17.72
CA GLN A 793 -17.39 -10.87 18.55
C GLN A 793 -17.63 -12.37 18.42
N CYS A 794 -16.85 -13.09 17.60
CA CYS A 794 -17.03 -14.51 17.29
C CYS A 794 -18.49 -14.89 16.92
N LYS A 795 -19.23 -13.96 16.29
CA LYS A 795 -20.57 -14.17 15.74
C LYS A 795 -20.54 -14.61 14.27
N GLU A 796 -19.37 -14.49 13.67
CA GLU A 796 -19.09 -14.81 12.28
C GLU A 796 -17.69 -15.38 12.22
N ARG A 797 -17.52 -16.50 11.51
CA ARG A 797 -16.22 -17.13 11.30
C ARG A 797 -15.93 -17.16 9.82
N CYS A 798 -14.87 -16.48 9.41
CA CYS A 798 -14.44 -16.40 8.03
C CYS A 798 -13.13 -17.15 7.81
N VAL A 799 -12.95 -17.66 6.59
CA VAL A 799 -11.71 -18.28 6.13
C VAL A 799 -11.36 -17.69 4.77
N CYS A 800 -10.12 -17.22 4.64
CA CYS A 800 -9.59 -16.85 3.33
C CYS A 800 -9.28 -18.13 2.53
N LYS A 801 -9.89 -18.29 1.35
CA LYS A 801 -9.71 -19.43 0.47
C LYS A 801 -8.73 -19.11 -0.65
N LYS A 802 -8.52 -20.09 -1.52
CA LYS A 802 -7.77 -19.92 -2.76
C LYS A 802 -8.46 -18.89 -3.66
N ASP A 803 -7.70 -18.24 -4.53
CA ASP A 803 -8.17 -17.28 -5.53
C ASP A 803 -8.74 -15.97 -4.92
N GLY A 804 -8.39 -15.65 -3.67
CA GLY A 804 -8.76 -14.41 -2.99
C GLY A 804 -10.18 -14.37 -2.41
N HIS A 805 -10.92 -15.48 -2.47
CA HIS A 805 -12.30 -15.53 -1.96
C HIS A 805 -12.38 -15.73 -0.45
N VAL A 806 -13.27 -14.98 0.22
CA VAL A 806 -13.57 -15.14 1.64
C VAL A 806 -14.85 -15.94 1.82
N GLU A 807 -14.79 -17.03 2.58
CA GLU A 807 -15.95 -17.82 2.96
C GLU A 807 -16.29 -17.58 4.43
N CYS A 808 -17.47 -17.01 4.71
CA CYS A 808 -17.93 -16.68 6.06
C CYS A 808 -19.15 -17.50 6.49
N ASN A 809 -19.08 -18.07 7.70
CA ASN A 809 -20.23 -18.62 8.40
C ASN A 809 -20.82 -17.56 9.35
N VAL A 810 -21.85 -16.86 8.87
CA VAL A 810 -22.55 -15.78 9.60
C VAL A 810 -23.44 -16.26 10.75
N LYS A 811 -23.64 -17.58 10.89
CA LYS A 811 -24.41 -18.20 12.00
C LYS A 811 -23.50 -18.78 13.08
N PHE A 812 -22.19 -18.51 13.00
CA PHE A 812 -21.23 -19.05 13.94
C PHE A 812 -21.41 -18.44 15.34
N ALA A 813 -21.26 -19.25 16.38
CA ALA A 813 -21.17 -18.81 17.76
C ALA A 813 -20.23 -19.75 18.52
N CYS A 814 -19.52 -19.22 19.52
CA CYS A 814 -18.75 -20.06 20.44
C CYS A 814 -19.66 -21.06 21.16
N GLY A 815 -19.10 -22.21 21.54
CA GLY A 815 -19.81 -23.21 22.32
C GLY A 815 -20.28 -22.67 23.69
N SER A 816 -21.23 -23.37 24.32
CA SER A 816 -21.86 -22.92 25.57
C SER A 816 -20.89 -22.79 26.77
N ASN A 817 -19.73 -23.46 26.71
CA ASN A 817 -18.67 -23.41 27.72
C ASN A 817 -17.41 -22.68 27.22
N GLU A 818 -17.55 -21.91 26.15
CA GLU A 818 -16.48 -21.13 25.56
C GLU A 818 -16.82 -19.64 25.64
N LYS A 819 -15.79 -18.83 25.77
CA LYS A 819 -15.90 -17.37 25.72
C LYS A 819 -15.08 -16.87 24.53
N CYS A 820 -15.70 -16.01 23.73
CA CYS A 820 -14.99 -15.28 22.69
C CYS A 820 -14.02 -14.29 23.35
N GLN A 821 -12.72 -14.52 23.20
CA GLN A 821 -11.68 -13.63 23.71
C GLN A 821 -10.40 -13.74 22.89
N VAL A 822 -9.53 -12.75 23.03
CA VAL A 822 -8.19 -12.80 22.45
C VAL A 822 -7.29 -13.61 23.39
N GLN A 823 -6.71 -14.68 22.88
CA GLN A 823 -5.71 -15.49 23.57
C GLN A 823 -4.47 -15.62 22.69
N ASP A 824 -3.29 -15.39 23.28
CA ASP A 824 -2.00 -15.44 22.58
C ASP A 824 -1.96 -14.60 21.28
N GLY A 825 -2.65 -13.45 21.31
CA GLY A 825 -2.73 -12.54 20.17
C GLY A 825 -3.77 -12.91 19.11
N VAL A 826 -4.54 -13.98 19.27
CA VAL A 826 -5.53 -14.42 18.28
C VAL A 826 -6.92 -14.41 18.89
N GLN A 827 -7.90 -13.84 18.17
CA GLN A 827 -9.31 -13.93 18.54
C GLN A 827 -9.78 -15.38 18.38
N ALA A 828 -10.27 -15.98 19.46
CA ALA A 828 -10.74 -17.37 19.44
C ALA A 828 -11.88 -17.60 20.43
N CYS A 829 -12.58 -18.73 20.26
CA CYS A 829 -13.45 -19.29 21.29
C CYS A 829 -12.57 -20.07 22.27
N VAL A 830 -12.42 -19.56 23.48
CA VAL A 830 -11.55 -20.12 24.51
C VAL A 830 -12.40 -20.81 25.58
N PRO A 831 -12.05 -22.03 26.03
CA PRO A 831 -12.78 -22.69 27.11
C PRO A 831 -12.79 -21.83 28.38
N MET A 832 -13.96 -21.67 29.01
CA MET A 832 -14.13 -20.88 30.23
C MET A 832 -13.44 -21.49 31.46
N SER A 833 -13.18 -22.81 31.43
CA SER A 833 -12.45 -23.53 32.46
C SER A 833 -11.72 -24.73 31.86
N THR A 834 -10.60 -25.13 32.49
CA THR A 834 -9.89 -26.35 32.14
C THR A 834 -10.00 -27.36 33.28
N GLY A 835 -10.33 -28.60 32.94
CA GLY A 835 -10.24 -29.72 33.88
C GLY A 835 -8.83 -30.31 33.86
N THR A 836 -8.28 -30.62 35.03
CA THR A 836 -7.01 -31.37 35.12
C THR A 836 -7.24 -32.73 35.77
N CYS A 837 -6.90 -33.80 35.05
CA CYS A 837 -6.65 -35.11 35.65
C CYS A 837 -5.14 -35.37 35.62
N HIS A 838 -4.61 -36.09 36.60
CA HIS A 838 -3.20 -36.41 36.62
C HIS A 838 -2.94 -37.70 37.37
N VAL A 839 -1.78 -38.29 37.08
CA VAL A 839 -1.31 -39.50 37.76
C VAL A 839 0.06 -39.21 38.36
N SER A 840 0.24 -39.51 39.64
CA SER A 840 1.49 -39.24 40.38
C SER A 840 1.94 -40.47 41.18
N GLY A 841 3.21 -40.48 41.60
CA GLY A 841 3.82 -41.59 42.33
C GLY A 841 3.74 -42.93 41.60
N ALA A 842 3.49 -44.02 42.33
CA ALA A 842 3.38 -45.35 41.75
C ALA A 842 2.02 -45.69 41.17
N ARG A 843 0.93 -45.31 41.86
CA ARG A 843 -0.41 -45.84 41.59
C ARG A 843 -1.55 -44.84 41.78
N ARG A 844 -1.24 -43.56 42.06
CA ARG A 844 -2.24 -42.57 42.46
C ARG A 844 -2.77 -41.80 41.25
N PHE A 845 -4.07 -41.89 41.02
CA PHE A 845 -4.80 -41.19 39.98
C PHE A 845 -5.70 -40.13 40.61
N HIS A 846 -5.75 -38.97 39.98
CA HIS A 846 -6.66 -37.88 40.28
C HIS A 846 -7.54 -37.63 39.06
N SER A 847 -8.85 -37.77 39.22
CA SER A 847 -9.84 -37.44 38.18
C SER A 847 -10.06 -35.92 38.06
N PHE A 848 -10.75 -35.50 37.01
CA PHE A 848 -11.04 -34.09 36.71
C PHE A 848 -11.84 -33.37 37.81
N ASP A 849 -12.62 -34.10 38.60
CA ASP A 849 -13.40 -33.61 39.75
C ASP A 849 -12.60 -33.60 41.07
N GLY A 850 -11.32 -33.97 41.04
CA GLY A 850 -10.44 -34.01 42.19
C GLY A 850 -10.47 -35.31 43.00
N SER A 851 -11.28 -36.31 42.62
CA SER A 851 -11.31 -37.60 43.32
C SER A 851 -9.98 -38.33 43.17
N CYS A 852 -9.46 -38.87 44.28
CA CYS A 852 -8.18 -39.57 44.33
C CYS A 852 -8.39 -41.07 44.56
N PHE A 853 -7.83 -41.91 43.70
CA PHE A 853 -7.94 -43.37 43.78
C PHE A 853 -6.65 -44.05 43.36
N SER A 854 -6.52 -45.34 43.69
CA SER A 854 -5.33 -46.13 43.36
C SER A 854 -5.68 -47.30 42.44
N LEU A 855 -4.94 -47.46 41.33
CA LEU A 855 -5.09 -48.58 40.42
C LEU A 855 -3.93 -49.58 40.57
N HIS A 856 -4.27 -50.86 40.62
CA HIS A 856 -3.33 -51.97 40.78
C HIS A 856 -3.28 -52.79 39.49
N GLY A 857 -2.08 -53.08 38.99
CA GLY A 857 -1.85 -53.87 37.78
C GLY A 857 -0.89 -53.21 36.78
N ASP A 858 -0.21 -54.05 36.00
CA ASP A 858 0.67 -53.64 34.90
C ASP A 858 -0.11 -53.64 33.58
N CYS A 859 -0.92 -52.60 33.39
CA CYS A 859 -1.84 -52.46 32.27
C CYS A 859 -1.66 -51.10 31.54
N VAL A 860 -2.30 -50.98 30.38
CA VAL A 860 -2.53 -49.69 29.72
C VAL A 860 -3.90 -49.17 30.13
N TYR A 861 -3.93 -48.02 30.78
CA TYR A 861 -5.17 -47.37 31.21
C TYR A 861 -5.46 -46.16 30.32
N LYS A 862 -6.66 -46.10 29.75
CA LYS A 862 -7.15 -44.87 29.11
C LYS A 862 -7.48 -43.85 30.20
N MET A 863 -6.69 -42.79 30.25
CA MET A 863 -6.82 -41.73 31.24
C MET A 863 -7.92 -40.74 30.86
N SER A 864 -8.02 -40.42 29.57
CA SER A 864 -9.05 -39.51 29.05
C SER A 864 -9.35 -39.90 27.61
N GLU A 865 -10.62 -39.90 27.23
CA GLU A 865 -11.05 -40.03 25.85
C GLU A 865 -12.29 -39.18 25.60
N VAL A 866 -12.42 -38.69 24.37
CA VAL A 866 -13.62 -37.96 23.95
C VAL A 866 -14.73 -38.96 23.66
N VAL A 867 -15.76 -38.96 24.51
CA VAL A 867 -16.99 -39.73 24.31
C VAL A 867 -18.07 -38.80 23.77
N ASP A 868 -17.85 -38.25 22.58
CA ASP A 868 -18.87 -37.46 21.88
C ASP A 868 -19.72 -38.37 21.00
N LYS A 869 -21.05 -38.22 21.09
CA LYS A 869 -22.02 -39.01 20.32
C LYS A 869 -22.38 -38.35 18.98
N ASP A 870 -22.19 -37.03 18.87
CA ASP A 870 -22.67 -36.24 17.73
C ASP A 870 -21.53 -35.82 16.78
N GLY A 871 -20.29 -36.19 17.08
CA GLY A 871 -19.11 -35.94 16.24
C GLY A 871 -18.68 -34.48 16.16
N SER A 872 -19.20 -33.64 17.05
CA SER A 872 -18.91 -32.21 17.17
C SER A 872 -17.54 -31.92 17.78
N MET A 873 -16.98 -32.85 18.56
CA MET A 873 -15.70 -32.70 19.25
C MET A 873 -14.58 -33.47 18.54
N ALA A 874 -13.39 -32.88 18.53
CA ALA A 874 -12.19 -33.51 18.02
C ALA A 874 -11.84 -34.78 18.83
N PRO A 875 -11.70 -35.96 18.20
CA PRO A 875 -11.43 -37.18 18.93
C PRO A 875 -9.98 -37.21 19.44
N PHE A 876 -9.82 -37.51 20.74
CA PHE A 876 -8.53 -37.87 21.31
C PHE A 876 -8.67 -38.95 22.38
N VAL A 877 -7.57 -39.67 22.61
CA VAL A 877 -7.38 -40.64 23.69
C VAL A 877 -6.00 -40.43 24.30
N VAL A 878 -5.94 -40.26 25.61
CA VAL A 878 -4.70 -40.28 26.39
C VAL A 878 -4.67 -41.59 27.17
N SER A 879 -3.61 -42.39 26.98
CA SER A 879 -3.40 -43.65 27.67
C SER A 879 -2.08 -43.64 28.44
N VAL A 880 -2.06 -44.28 29.60
CA VAL A 880 -0.88 -44.43 30.44
C VAL A 880 -0.62 -45.91 30.65
N GLN A 881 0.58 -46.37 30.26
CA GLN A 881 1.05 -47.71 30.55
C GLN A 881 1.75 -47.73 31.91
N GLN A 882 1.29 -48.60 32.80
CA GLN A 882 1.89 -48.85 34.11
C GLN A 882 2.74 -50.15 34.04
N LEU A 883 3.96 -50.09 34.57
CA LEU A 883 4.87 -51.23 34.67
C LEU A 883 5.53 -51.23 36.05
N THR A 884 5.52 -52.38 36.73
CA THR A 884 6.11 -52.57 38.06
C THR A 884 7.31 -53.51 37.93
N LYS A 885 8.52 -53.08 38.31
CA LYS A 885 9.68 -53.99 38.46
C LYS A 885 9.80 -54.47 39.90
N MET A 886 10.37 -55.67 40.08
CA MET A 886 10.39 -56.45 41.34
C MET A 886 11.13 -55.83 42.54
N ASP A 887 11.81 -54.69 42.40
CA ASP A 887 12.45 -54.00 43.53
C ASP A 887 11.87 -52.59 43.71
N ASP A 888 11.24 -52.40 44.87
CA ASP A 888 10.34 -51.30 45.22
C ASP A 888 11.09 -49.95 45.28
N ALA A 889 11.09 -49.20 44.16
CA ALA A 889 11.02 -47.74 44.06
C ALA A 889 11.45 -47.22 42.66
N MET A 890 10.76 -47.59 41.57
CA MET A 890 10.73 -46.76 40.34
C MET A 890 9.56 -47.12 39.42
N VAL A 891 8.85 -46.09 38.96
CA VAL A 891 7.61 -46.19 38.17
C VAL A 891 7.90 -45.58 36.80
N THR A 892 7.93 -46.41 35.76
CA THR A 892 8.29 -45.99 34.40
C THR A 892 7.01 -46.00 33.57
N ARG A 893 6.35 -44.83 33.47
CA ARG A 893 5.08 -44.66 32.75
C ARG A 893 5.34 -44.26 31.30
N ARG A 894 4.91 -45.08 30.35
CA ARG A 894 4.79 -44.64 28.95
C ARG A 894 3.44 -43.94 28.81
N VAL A 895 3.41 -42.72 28.26
CA VAL A 895 2.16 -42.02 27.93
C VAL A 895 1.96 -42.08 26.42
N GLU A 896 0.78 -42.48 25.98
CA GLU A 896 0.40 -42.44 24.57
C GLU A 896 -0.76 -41.46 24.39
N ILE A 897 -0.59 -40.47 23.53
CA ILE A 897 -1.62 -39.51 23.15
C ILE A 897 -1.98 -39.79 21.70
N GLN A 898 -3.22 -40.15 21.44
CA GLN A 898 -3.77 -40.23 20.10
C GLN A 898 -4.74 -39.06 19.92
N ALA A 899 -4.50 -38.22 18.92
CA ALA A 899 -5.39 -37.10 18.60
C ALA A 899 -5.57 -37.05 17.08
N TYR A 900 -6.83 -37.03 16.61
CA TYR A 900 -7.15 -37.21 15.20
C TYR A 900 -6.46 -38.47 14.61
N LYS A 901 -5.62 -38.29 13.58
CA LYS A 901 -4.80 -39.35 12.95
C LYS A 901 -3.39 -39.50 13.55
N TYR A 902 -3.03 -38.69 14.54
CA TYR A 902 -1.67 -38.62 15.08
C TYR A 902 -1.54 -39.43 16.37
N LYS A 903 -0.40 -40.11 16.54
CA LYS A 903 -0.05 -40.85 17.76
C LYS A 903 1.29 -40.35 18.29
N ILE A 904 1.30 -39.85 19.53
CA ILE A 904 2.48 -39.35 20.24
C ILE A 904 2.76 -40.33 21.39
N SER A 905 3.99 -40.83 21.49
CA SER A 905 4.41 -41.73 22.56
C SER A 905 5.54 -41.12 23.38
N MET A 906 5.36 -41.08 24.68
CA MET A 906 6.24 -40.45 25.65
C MET A 906 6.86 -41.53 26.53
N SER A 907 8.18 -41.71 26.47
CA SER A 907 8.93 -42.72 27.23
C SER A 907 9.86 -42.09 28.27
N PRO A 908 10.07 -42.68 29.45
CA PRO A 908 10.94 -42.08 30.48
C PRO A 908 12.42 -42.10 30.12
N ARG A 909 13.18 -41.13 30.64
CA ARG A 909 14.66 -40.98 30.53
C ARG A 909 15.21 -40.68 29.12
N VAL A 910 14.35 -40.31 28.18
CA VAL A 910 14.75 -39.71 26.89
C VAL A 910 14.41 -38.21 26.97
N ILE A 911 15.35 -37.32 26.67
CA ILE A 911 15.01 -35.91 26.41
C ILE A 911 14.05 -35.94 25.22
N TRP A 912 12.83 -35.46 25.44
CA TRP A 912 11.66 -35.70 24.60
C TRP A 912 11.95 -35.66 23.09
N GLU A 913 11.90 -36.81 22.45
CA GLU A 913 11.84 -36.92 20.99
C GLU A 913 10.38 -37.15 20.61
N ILE A 914 9.71 -36.12 20.10
CA ILE A 914 8.36 -36.26 19.55
C ILE A 914 8.51 -37.01 18.22
N THR A 915 8.38 -38.33 18.23
CA THR A 915 8.28 -39.11 16.98
C THR A 915 6.87 -38.95 16.43
N VAL A 916 6.64 -37.91 15.64
CA VAL A 916 5.48 -37.87 14.75
C VAL A 916 5.80 -38.82 13.60
N VAL A 917 5.09 -39.95 13.52
CA VAL A 917 5.18 -40.83 12.34
C VAL A 917 4.48 -40.11 11.19
N PHE A 918 5.24 -39.32 10.43
CA PHE A 918 4.76 -38.61 9.24
C PHE A 918 4.61 -39.57 8.06
N CYS A 919 3.45 -39.51 7.41
CA CYS A 919 3.31 -39.77 5.98
C CYS A 919 2.79 -38.46 5.34
N LEU A 920 3.42 -38.09 4.23
CA LEU A 920 3.42 -36.80 3.53
C LEU A 920 2.10 -36.01 3.52
N ASP A 921 2.15 -34.77 4.04
CA ASP A 921 2.01 -33.51 3.30
C ASP A 921 1.80 -32.38 4.30
N LEU A 922 2.87 -31.63 4.58
CA LEU A 922 2.96 -30.21 4.94
C LEU A 922 4.32 -29.98 5.62
N PHE A 923 5.11 -29.08 5.03
CA PHE A 923 6.46 -28.69 5.47
C PHE A 923 6.45 -27.92 6.79
N ILE A 924 7.24 -28.36 7.78
CA ILE A 924 7.82 -27.48 8.83
C ILE A 924 9.24 -27.95 9.17
N SER A 925 10.18 -27.00 9.18
CA SER A 925 11.60 -27.15 9.51
C SER A 925 11.83 -27.45 11.00
N VAL A 926 12.68 -28.44 11.30
CA VAL A 926 13.19 -28.71 12.66
C VAL A 926 14.61 -28.17 12.79
N LEU A 927 14.81 -27.20 13.69
CA LEU A 927 16.14 -26.74 14.11
C LEU A 927 16.75 -27.71 15.12
N LYS A 928 17.92 -28.25 14.77
CA LYS A 928 18.81 -29.02 15.65
C LYS A 928 19.36 -28.11 16.77
N SER A 929 19.24 -28.56 18.02
CA SER A 929 20.13 -28.16 19.11
C SER A 929 21.25 -29.18 19.20
N SER A 930 22.46 -28.77 18.85
CA SER A 930 23.70 -29.47 19.19
C SER A 930 24.13 -29.08 20.60
N THR A 931 24.46 -30.09 21.40
CA THR A 931 25.24 -29.99 22.65
C THR A 931 26.54 -29.22 22.47
#